data_AF-A0A255SDV7-F1
#
_entry.id   AF-A0A255SDV7-F1
#
_cell.length_a   1.000
_cell.length_b   1.000
_cell.length_c   1.000
_cell.angle_alpha   90.00
_cell.angle_beta   90.00
_cell.angle_gamma   90.00
#
_symmetry.space_group_name_H-M   'P 1'
#
loop_
_entity.id
_entity.type
_entity.pdbx_description
1 polymer ?
#
loop_
_entity_poly.entity_id
_entity_poly.type
_entity_poly.pdbx_seq_one_letter_code
_entity_poly.pdbx_strand_id
1 'polypeptide(L)'
;MRNKRIEMMILLCFAFVMAATAQKGYKQVLRETDPQFFRTEEARRIGDQLLLYQRVTGGWPKNIDMVKRMTDKEREQVMAEKSRRNDSTTDNDATTTQMIFLARLYQQTKDERYKDAFCKGVNYLLSGQYPNGGWPQFWPVMRDYQIHITYNDHAMEHTMLMLKDMVEQQEPYQGKLITKEMRKKMKVAFDKGIDCILATQIRRDGKPTVWCQQHDRETLEPAKARAFELASFCSSESAGLVRLLMSLDHPSDEVKTAIHGAMKWFDDHKLTGMRVAHIGKWGSPYRDTQLVADKNARPIWARFYDLEYGEPFVCDRDGVPRRHLYQIGSERRNGYAWYTEGPSSLYEDYNKWAERYDPKHKVAISLQTKGGNETGLLQWFRKPKANMADFDAIVNPGDSIQLAIEKAPQQPTKPYKILIRKGTYHQKVVIDRPNIVLVGEDRDSTIIVLAETAKTNKMPEYHGKPTGNGVIVLQEGADDCVISGLTVYNNYGTTIENTTTHQMAIFGRATRTIVINSNVWADGNDALALWAKTDGMYYHADLYLRCPGVDFLCPRGWCYATRCRFLGDSRAIIWHDGRGSKDQKLVIKDSYFDAKSPTILGRYHHDSQFFLLNCRLSKQILDTNICYAYSDKVLDPCPWGLRTYYYNCSREGGNSGWLNDNLEESEEKPLFHAVTALWTFKEKWDPEARIRDLWNVLAY
;
A
#
# COMPACT_ATOMS: atom_id res chain seq x y z
N MET A 1 -29.66 61.03 -3.91
CA MET A 1 -28.80 59.85 -4.18
C MET A 1 -28.56 58.98 -2.92
N ARG A 2 -29.57 58.70 -2.09
CA ARG A 2 -29.39 57.92 -0.84
C ARG A 2 -30.25 56.64 -0.76
N ASN A 3 -31.19 56.42 -1.70
CA ASN A 3 -32.08 55.25 -1.68
C ASN A 3 -31.72 54.13 -2.70
N LYS A 4 -30.75 54.31 -3.60
CA LYS A 4 -30.29 53.23 -4.51
C LYS A 4 -29.16 52.35 -3.95
N ARG A 5 -28.60 52.69 -2.78
CA ARG A 5 -27.52 51.90 -2.15
C ARG A 5 -28.02 50.87 -1.14
N ILE A 6 -29.27 50.95 -0.69
CA ILE A 6 -29.82 50.03 0.32
C ILE A 6 -30.44 48.79 -0.35
N GLU A 7 -31.09 48.93 -1.51
CA GLU A 7 -31.61 47.77 -2.26
C GLU A 7 -30.50 46.88 -2.85
N MET A 8 -29.37 47.47 -3.27
CA MET A 8 -28.24 46.71 -3.80
C MET A 8 -27.45 45.96 -2.70
N MET A 9 -27.52 46.42 -1.45
CA MET A 9 -26.86 45.76 -0.31
C MET A 9 -27.72 44.65 0.31
N ILE A 10 -29.04 44.68 0.10
CA ILE A 10 -29.95 43.60 0.51
C ILE A 10 -29.98 42.46 -0.53
N LEU A 11 -29.81 42.75 -1.84
CA LEU A 11 -29.62 41.70 -2.86
C LEU A 11 -28.25 41.01 -2.77
N LEU A 12 -27.19 41.70 -2.34
CA LEU A 12 -25.87 41.08 -2.13
C LEU A 12 -25.80 40.23 -0.86
N CYS A 13 -26.61 40.50 0.17
CA CYS A 13 -26.70 39.66 1.36
C CYS A 13 -27.55 38.39 1.15
N PHE A 14 -28.49 38.37 0.19
CA PHE A 14 -29.17 37.12 -0.21
C PHE A 14 -28.33 36.26 -1.17
N ALA A 15 -27.38 36.86 -1.91
CA ALA A 15 -26.42 36.11 -2.73
C ALA A 15 -25.25 35.49 -1.92
N PHE A 16 -24.97 36.02 -0.72
CA PHE A 16 -23.88 35.51 0.13
C PHE A 16 -24.30 34.45 1.16
N VAL A 17 -25.61 34.19 1.34
CA VAL A 17 -26.10 33.05 2.14
C VAL A 17 -26.14 31.74 1.33
N MET A 18 -25.98 31.81 -0.01
CA MET A 18 -25.88 30.63 -0.89
C MET A 18 -24.43 30.23 -1.24
N ALA A 19 -23.42 30.98 -0.82
CA ALA A 19 -22.01 30.75 -1.18
C ALA A 19 -21.11 30.33 0.00
N ALA A 20 -21.71 30.06 1.17
CA ALA A 20 -20.99 29.61 2.37
C ALA A 20 -21.55 28.29 2.94
N THR A 21 -22.16 27.46 2.10
CA THR A 21 -22.22 26.02 2.39
C THR A 21 -20.97 25.40 1.79
N ALA A 22 -20.04 25.02 2.65
CA ALA A 22 -18.99 24.09 2.28
C ALA A 22 -19.64 22.93 1.53
N GLN A 23 -19.23 22.78 0.27
CA GLN A 23 -19.66 21.76 -0.68
C GLN A 23 -19.86 20.43 0.05
N LYS A 24 -21.11 20.05 0.36
CA LYS A 24 -21.44 18.70 0.82
C LYS A 24 -20.80 17.76 -0.21
N GLY A 25 -19.93 16.84 0.21
CA GLY A 25 -19.37 15.85 -0.72
C GLY A 25 -20.51 15.08 -1.38
N TYR A 26 -20.42 14.74 -2.67
CA TYR A 26 -21.54 14.14 -3.43
C TYR A 26 -22.21 12.94 -2.72
N LYS A 27 -21.43 12.14 -1.97
CA LYS A 27 -21.94 11.05 -1.12
C LYS A 27 -22.97 11.53 -0.09
N GLN A 28 -22.78 12.69 0.52
CA GLN A 28 -23.73 13.26 1.48
C GLN A 28 -25.06 13.62 0.81
N VAL A 29 -25.02 14.18 -0.40
CA VAL A 29 -26.24 14.47 -1.18
C VAL A 29 -26.98 13.18 -1.53
N LEU A 30 -26.26 12.14 -1.95
CA LEU A 30 -26.87 10.84 -2.23
C LEU A 30 -27.39 10.11 -0.97
N ARG A 31 -26.94 10.52 0.22
CA ARG A 31 -27.39 9.99 1.51
C ARG A 31 -28.51 10.83 2.15
N GLU A 32 -28.96 11.91 1.51
CA GLU A 32 -30.01 12.79 2.02
C GLU A 32 -31.27 11.98 2.37
N THR A 33 -31.91 12.35 3.48
CA THR A 33 -33.09 11.66 4.02
C THR A 33 -34.31 12.56 4.07
N ASP A 34 -34.15 13.89 3.97
CA ASP A 34 -35.28 14.84 4.04
C ASP A 34 -36.28 14.62 2.89
N PRO A 35 -37.55 14.24 3.18
CA PRO A 35 -38.58 14.08 2.16
C PRO A 35 -38.82 15.33 1.30
N GLN A 36 -38.57 16.55 1.81
CA GLN A 36 -38.73 17.78 1.03
C GLN A 36 -37.69 17.88 -0.08
N PHE A 37 -36.46 17.44 0.15
CA PHE A 37 -35.42 17.43 -0.87
C PHE A 37 -35.84 16.57 -2.07
N PHE A 38 -36.42 15.40 -1.83
CA PHE A 38 -36.88 14.48 -2.88
C PHE A 38 -38.10 14.97 -3.68
N ARG A 39 -38.66 16.14 -3.33
CA ARG A 39 -39.71 16.83 -4.11
C ARG A 39 -39.14 17.90 -5.05
N THR A 40 -37.84 18.16 -4.99
CA THR A 40 -37.19 19.20 -5.79
C THR A 40 -36.83 18.70 -7.19
N GLU A 41 -36.77 19.62 -8.15
CA GLU A 41 -36.23 19.36 -9.49
C GLU A 41 -34.75 18.94 -9.46
N GLU A 42 -34.00 19.38 -8.45
CA GLU A 42 -32.60 18.98 -8.29
C GLU A 42 -32.49 17.50 -7.90
N ALA A 43 -33.32 16.99 -6.99
CA ALA A 43 -33.36 15.57 -6.67
C ALA A 43 -33.82 14.73 -7.87
N ARG A 44 -34.81 15.21 -8.64
CA ARG A 44 -35.25 14.57 -9.89
C ARG A 44 -34.12 14.49 -10.91
N ARG A 45 -33.40 15.60 -11.12
CA ARG A 45 -32.23 15.65 -12.02
C ARG A 45 -31.14 14.67 -11.59
N ILE A 46 -30.80 14.62 -10.30
CA ILE A 46 -29.83 13.66 -9.78
C ILE A 46 -30.31 12.23 -10.05
N GLY A 47 -31.56 11.92 -9.74
CA GLY A 47 -32.17 10.62 -10.03
C GLY A 47 -32.08 10.24 -11.50
N ASP A 48 -32.41 11.15 -12.41
CA ASP A 48 -32.30 10.95 -13.85
C ASP A 48 -30.84 10.69 -14.29
N GLN A 49 -29.85 11.36 -13.67
CA GLN A 49 -28.44 11.05 -13.92
C GLN A 49 -28.07 9.65 -13.41
N LEU A 50 -28.56 9.22 -12.24
CA LEU A 50 -28.32 7.86 -11.73
C LEU A 50 -28.85 6.80 -12.70
N LEU A 51 -29.99 7.04 -13.36
CA LEU A 51 -30.51 6.15 -14.41
C LEU A 51 -29.56 6.00 -15.60
N LEU A 52 -28.86 7.07 -15.97
CA LEU A 52 -27.86 7.04 -17.05
C LEU A 52 -26.65 6.19 -16.66
N TYR A 53 -26.15 6.36 -15.45
CA TYR A 53 -25.00 5.61 -14.94
C TYR A 53 -25.27 4.11 -14.70
N GLN A 54 -26.52 3.70 -14.49
CA GLN A 54 -26.85 2.28 -14.29
C GLN A 54 -26.44 1.47 -15.53
N ARG A 55 -25.64 0.42 -15.30
CA ARG A 55 -25.15 -0.50 -16.34
C ARG A 55 -26.21 -1.53 -16.72
N VAL A 56 -25.98 -2.25 -17.82
CA VAL A 56 -26.84 -3.36 -18.28
C VAL A 56 -26.96 -4.48 -17.25
N THR A 57 -25.99 -4.59 -16.34
CA THR A 57 -26.00 -5.52 -15.20
C THR A 57 -27.07 -5.19 -14.16
N GLY A 58 -27.56 -3.95 -14.12
CA GLY A 58 -28.40 -3.41 -13.06
C GLY A 58 -27.62 -2.73 -11.92
N GLY A 59 -26.30 -2.87 -11.87
CA GLY A 59 -25.43 -2.22 -10.88
C GLY A 59 -24.87 -0.87 -11.34
N TRP A 60 -24.11 -0.23 -10.45
CA TRP A 60 -23.46 1.07 -10.70
C TRP A 60 -21.93 1.00 -10.54
N PRO A 61 -21.18 1.84 -11.27
CA PRO A 61 -19.76 2.06 -11.01
C PRO A 61 -19.53 2.86 -9.72
N LYS A 62 -18.32 2.77 -9.17
CA LYS A 62 -17.90 3.47 -7.95
C LYS A 62 -17.06 4.72 -8.23
N ASN A 63 -16.90 5.56 -7.20
CA ASN A 63 -15.99 6.72 -7.18
C ASN A 63 -16.26 7.78 -8.27
N ILE A 64 -17.52 7.92 -8.69
CA ILE A 64 -17.96 8.96 -9.63
C ILE A 64 -18.87 9.93 -8.89
N ASP A 65 -18.62 11.24 -9.04
CA ASP A 65 -19.57 12.27 -8.62
C ASP A 65 -20.75 12.30 -9.60
N MET A 66 -21.75 11.45 -9.33
CA MET A 66 -22.98 11.38 -10.13
C MET A 66 -23.97 12.51 -9.80
N VAL A 67 -23.65 13.36 -8.82
CA VAL A 67 -24.46 14.52 -8.42
C VAL A 67 -24.11 15.71 -9.31
N LYS A 68 -22.83 15.90 -9.65
CA LYS A 68 -22.39 16.95 -10.59
C LYS A 68 -23.21 16.91 -11.89
N ARG A 69 -23.67 18.08 -12.35
CA ARG A 69 -24.35 18.21 -13.64
C ARG A 69 -23.42 17.80 -14.78
N MET A 70 -23.90 16.89 -15.63
CA MET A 70 -23.19 16.48 -16.83
C MET A 70 -23.36 17.50 -17.96
N THR A 71 -22.29 17.72 -18.71
CA THR A 71 -22.32 18.28 -20.06
C THR A 71 -22.86 17.26 -21.07
N ASP A 72 -23.27 17.71 -22.26
CA ASP A 72 -23.76 16.80 -23.31
C ASP A 72 -22.71 15.75 -23.71
N LYS A 73 -21.44 16.16 -23.78
CA LYS A 73 -20.32 15.27 -24.05
C LYS A 73 -20.13 14.22 -22.96
N GLU A 74 -20.18 14.60 -21.68
CA GLU A 74 -20.12 13.65 -20.56
C GLU A 74 -21.32 12.69 -20.59
N ARG A 75 -22.51 13.18 -20.94
CA ARG A 75 -23.72 12.36 -21.08
C ARG A 75 -23.57 11.31 -22.19
N GLU A 76 -23.07 11.68 -23.36
CA GLU A 76 -22.81 10.76 -24.47
C GLU A 76 -21.80 9.69 -24.07
N GLN A 77 -20.72 10.06 -23.37
CA GLN A 77 -19.73 9.12 -22.84
C GLN A 77 -20.38 8.12 -21.88
N VAL A 78 -21.16 8.58 -20.90
CA VAL A 78 -21.85 7.69 -19.95
C VAL A 78 -22.82 6.75 -20.66
N MET A 79 -23.53 7.23 -21.69
CA MET A 79 -24.44 6.41 -22.49
C MET A 79 -23.71 5.32 -23.27
N ALA A 80 -22.54 5.61 -23.82
CA ALA A 80 -21.70 4.63 -24.51
C ALA A 80 -21.21 3.50 -23.58
N GLU A 81 -21.16 3.74 -22.27
CA GLU A 81 -20.74 2.75 -21.27
C GLU A 81 -21.87 1.84 -20.76
N LYS A 82 -23.12 2.04 -21.18
CA LYS A 82 -24.27 1.28 -20.61
C LYS A 82 -24.15 -0.23 -20.74
N SER A 83 -23.51 -0.73 -21.79
CA SER A 83 -23.33 -2.17 -22.02
C SER A 83 -22.18 -2.79 -21.20
N ARG A 84 -21.40 -2.00 -20.46
CA ARG A 84 -20.25 -2.46 -19.68
C ARG A 84 -20.68 -3.41 -18.56
N ARG A 85 -19.89 -4.46 -18.32
CA ARG A 85 -20.18 -5.54 -17.35
C ARG A 85 -19.07 -5.80 -16.32
N ASN A 86 -17.99 -5.02 -16.34
CA ASN A 86 -16.79 -5.23 -15.52
C ASN A 86 -16.51 -4.10 -14.52
N ASP A 87 -17.43 -3.14 -14.36
CA ASP A 87 -17.30 -2.00 -13.45
C ASP A 87 -18.47 -1.84 -12.45
N SER A 88 -19.48 -2.71 -12.50
CA SER A 88 -20.54 -2.76 -11.48
C SER A 88 -20.02 -3.40 -10.19
N THR A 89 -20.34 -2.81 -9.04
CA THR A 89 -19.77 -3.21 -7.75
C THR A 89 -20.60 -2.74 -6.56
N THR A 90 -20.37 -3.33 -5.39
CA THR A 90 -20.82 -2.84 -4.08
C THR A 90 -19.69 -2.19 -3.26
N ASP A 91 -18.49 -2.13 -3.81
CA ASP A 91 -17.34 -1.47 -3.19
C ASP A 91 -17.54 0.06 -3.07
N ASN A 92 -17.02 0.66 -2.00
CA ASN A 92 -17.14 2.10 -1.73
C ASN A 92 -18.58 2.64 -1.73
N ASP A 93 -19.55 1.85 -1.27
CA ASP A 93 -20.99 2.13 -1.23
C ASP A 93 -21.69 2.23 -2.60
N ALA A 94 -21.02 1.80 -3.68
CA ALA A 94 -21.62 1.78 -5.01
C ALA A 94 -22.81 0.81 -5.07
N THR A 95 -23.73 1.06 -5.99
CA THR A 95 -25.00 0.36 -6.14
C THR A 95 -25.97 0.61 -4.96
N THR A 96 -25.57 0.34 -3.71
CA THR A 96 -26.43 0.51 -2.53
C THR A 96 -26.84 1.97 -2.32
N THR A 97 -25.90 2.91 -2.39
CA THR A 97 -26.21 4.35 -2.25
C THR A 97 -27.18 4.84 -3.32
N GLN A 98 -26.98 4.44 -4.57
CA GLN A 98 -27.85 4.82 -5.68
C GLN A 98 -29.26 4.22 -5.52
N MET A 99 -29.35 2.95 -5.10
CA MET A 99 -30.63 2.28 -4.84
C MET A 99 -31.44 2.98 -3.74
N ILE A 100 -30.82 3.38 -2.63
CA ILE A 100 -31.49 4.11 -1.54
C ILE A 100 -32.06 5.43 -2.05
N PHE A 101 -31.27 6.19 -2.81
CA PHE A 101 -31.70 7.46 -3.38
C PHE A 101 -32.91 7.30 -4.31
N LEU A 102 -32.85 6.32 -5.23
CA LEU A 102 -33.93 6.03 -6.17
C LEU A 102 -35.20 5.53 -5.46
N ALA A 103 -35.06 4.75 -4.39
CA ALA A 103 -36.18 4.32 -3.57
C ALA A 103 -36.88 5.51 -2.90
N ARG A 104 -36.13 6.43 -2.26
CA ARG A 104 -36.68 7.67 -1.68
C ARG A 104 -37.36 8.56 -2.71
N LEU A 105 -36.73 8.73 -3.88
CA LEU A 105 -37.29 9.50 -4.98
C LEU A 105 -38.59 8.89 -5.51
N TYR A 106 -38.64 7.56 -5.66
CA TYR A 106 -39.89 6.86 -5.99
C TYR A 106 -40.96 7.10 -4.92
N GLN A 107 -40.61 7.05 -3.63
CA GLN A 107 -41.60 7.26 -2.56
C GLN A 107 -42.29 8.62 -2.67
N GLN A 108 -41.58 9.68 -3.07
CA GLN A 108 -42.17 11.01 -3.25
C GLN A 108 -42.82 11.23 -4.61
N THR A 109 -42.24 10.69 -5.70
CA THR A 109 -42.65 11.04 -7.07
C THR A 109 -43.60 10.03 -7.70
N LYS A 110 -43.57 8.77 -7.27
CA LYS A 110 -44.23 7.62 -7.90
C LYS A 110 -43.86 7.40 -9.37
N ASP A 111 -42.72 7.94 -9.81
CA ASP A 111 -42.20 7.73 -11.17
C ASP A 111 -41.64 6.30 -11.30
N GLU A 112 -42.29 5.47 -12.10
CA GLU A 112 -41.97 4.05 -12.25
C GLU A 112 -40.56 3.83 -12.84
N ARG A 113 -39.95 4.81 -13.53
CA ARG A 113 -38.55 4.70 -14.01
C ARG A 113 -37.56 4.48 -12.86
N TYR A 114 -37.77 5.15 -11.72
CA TYR A 114 -36.90 5.01 -10.55
C TYR A 114 -37.10 3.65 -9.86
N LYS A 115 -38.35 3.16 -9.81
CA LYS A 115 -38.65 1.81 -9.33
C LYS A 115 -38.05 0.73 -10.23
N ASP A 116 -38.14 0.87 -11.55
CA ASP A 116 -37.57 -0.10 -12.49
C ASP A 116 -36.05 -0.19 -12.33
N ALA A 117 -35.37 0.95 -12.20
CA ALA A 117 -33.93 0.98 -11.93
C ALA A 117 -33.58 0.39 -10.57
N PHE A 118 -34.37 0.70 -9.53
CA PHE A 118 -34.22 0.07 -8.21
C PHE A 118 -34.36 -1.46 -8.28
N CYS A 119 -35.40 -1.97 -8.95
CA CYS A 119 -35.63 -3.40 -9.14
C CYS A 119 -34.49 -4.09 -9.92
N LYS A 120 -33.93 -3.41 -10.93
CA LYS A 120 -32.70 -3.89 -11.61
C LYS A 120 -31.51 -3.97 -10.65
N GLY A 121 -31.38 -3.00 -9.73
CA GLY A 121 -30.41 -3.04 -8.64
C GLY A 121 -30.61 -4.24 -7.72
N VAL A 122 -31.86 -4.52 -7.30
CA VAL A 122 -32.17 -5.71 -6.49
C VAL A 122 -31.78 -7.00 -7.22
N ASN A 123 -32.13 -7.12 -8.51
CA ASN A 123 -31.74 -8.28 -9.31
C ASN A 123 -30.22 -8.41 -9.46
N TYR A 124 -29.52 -7.30 -9.61
CA TYR A 124 -28.06 -7.27 -9.62
C TYR A 124 -27.49 -7.82 -8.31
N LEU A 125 -27.93 -7.31 -7.14
CA LEU A 125 -27.51 -7.81 -5.83
C LEU A 125 -27.74 -9.31 -5.69
N LEU A 126 -28.95 -9.80 -6.01
CA LEU A 126 -29.28 -11.22 -5.92
C LEU A 126 -28.48 -12.09 -6.90
N SER A 127 -28.16 -11.59 -8.09
CA SER A 127 -27.39 -12.34 -9.10
C SER A 127 -25.92 -12.53 -8.76
N GLY A 128 -25.37 -11.69 -7.86
CA GLY A 128 -23.97 -11.76 -7.44
C GLY A 128 -23.71 -12.80 -6.36
N GLN A 129 -24.75 -13.31 -5.69
CA GLN A 129 -24.56 -14.21 -4.54
C GLN A 129 -24.05 -15.58 -5.00
N TYR A 130 -22.94 -16.02 -4.42
CA TYR A 130 -22.42 -17.38 -4.63
C TYR A 130 -23.32 -18.44 -3.99
N PRO A 131 -23.22 -19.71 -4.42
CA PRO A 131 -24.00 -20.80 -3.82
C PRO A 131 -23.86 -20.93 -2.30
N ASN A 132 -22.66 -20.63 -1.78
CA ASN A 132 -22.32 -20.62 -0.34
C ASN A 132 -22.77 -19.35 0.40
N GLY A 133 -23.41 -18.40 -0.28
CA GLY A 133 -24.00 -17.21 0.33
C GLY A 133 -23.13 -15.96 0.33
N GLY A 134 -21.85 -16.05 -0.04
CA GLY A 134 -20.95 -14.90 -0.13
C GLY A 134 -21.18 -14.04 -1.38
N TRP A 135 -20.61 -12.82 -1.38
CA TRP A 135 -20.65 -11.91 -2.54
C TRP A 135 -19.24 -11.51 -3.00
N PRO A 136 -18.99 -11.46 -4.32
CA PRO A 136 -17.78 -10.85 -4.87
C PRO A 136 -17.78 -9.33 -4.72
N GLN A 137 -16.62 -8.70 -4.95
CA GLN A 137 -16.52 -7.24 -4.98
C GLN A 137 -17.15 -6.65 -6.24
N PHE A 138 -16.97 -7.29 -7.40
CA PHE A 138 -17.49 -6.88 -8.71
C PHE A 138 -18.19 -8.06 -9.37
N TRP A 139 -19.22 -7.86 -10.18
CA TRP A 139 -19.80 -8.95 -10.98
C TRP A 139 -20.58 -8.40 -12.18
N PRO A 140 -20.79 -9.19 -13.25
CA PRO A 140 -20.40 -10.60 -13.45
C PRO A 140 -18.97 -10.82 -13.98
N VAL A 141 -18.29 -9.78 -14.46
CA VAL A 141 -16.93 -9.90 -15.02
C VAL A 141 -15.91 -9.43 -14.00
N MET A 142 -15.41 -10.38 -13.21
CA MET A 142 -14.41 -10.19 -12.15
C MET A 142 -12.98 -10.34 -12.69
N ARG A 143 -12.02 -9.73 -12.02
CA ARG A 143 -10.58 -9.97 -12.19
C ARG A 143 -9.87 -10.01 -10.84
N ASP A 144 -8.77 -10.73 -10.79
CA ASP A 144 -7.88 -10.80 -9.62
C ASP A 144 -8.67 -11.11 -8.32
N TYR A 145 -8.40 -10.39 -7.24
CA TYR A 145 -9.04 -10.56 -5.94
C TYR A 145 -10.54 -10.22 -5.90
N GLN A 146 -11.11 -9.63 -6.96
CA GLN A 146 -12.53 -9.22 -6.98
C GLN A 146 -13.50 -10.42 -6.90
N ILE A 147 -12.97 -11.62 -7.13
CA ILE A 147 -13.68 -12.90 -7.10
C ILE A 147 -13.91 -13.44 -5.67
N HIS A 148 -13.21 -12.90 -4.68
CA HIS A 148 -13.31 -13.35 -3.30
C HIS A 148 -14.60 -12.85 -2.63
N ILE A 149 -15.06 -13.58 -1.61
CA ILE A 149 -16.12 -13.12 -0.71
C ILE A 149 -15.61 -11.85 -0.04
N THR A 150 -16.31 -10.73 -0.24
CA THR A 150 -15.77 -9.41 0.06
C THR A 150 -16.51 -8.73 1.21
N TYR A 151 -15.86 -8.67 2.37
CA TYR A 151 -16.28 -7.84 3.50
C TYR A 151 -15.68 -6.43 3.45
N ASN A 152 -14.54 -6.26 2.76
CA ASN A 152 -13.84 -4.98 2.58
C ASN A 152 -14.77 -3.82 2.24
N ASP A 153 -14.52 -2.67 2.88
CA ASP A 153 -15.31 -1.45 2.75
C ASP A 153 -16.81 -1.72 3.02
N HIS A 154 -17.09 -2.65 3.94
CA HIS A 154 -18.43 -3.08 4.35
C HIS A 154 -19.31 -3.60 3.20
N ALA A 155 -18.73 -4.06 2.08
CA ALA A 155 -19.47 -4.36 0.85
C ALA A 155 -20.59 -5.41 1.04
N MET A 156 -20.26 -6.57 1.60
CA MET A 156 -21.27 -7.60 1.90
C MET A 156 -22.18 -7.20 3.08
N GLU A 157 -21.64 -6.54 4.11
CA GLU A 157 -22.46 -6.06 5.25
C GLU A 157 -23.56 -5.11 4.79
N HIS A 158 -23.23 -4.06 4.04
CA HIS A 158 -24.20 -3.10 3.53
C HIS A 158 -25.20 -3.73 2.57
N THR A 159 -24.76 -4.70 1.77
CA THR A 159 -25.66 -5.49 0.90
C THR A 159 -26.68 -6.24 1.75
N MET A 160 -26.23 -6.92 2.81
CA MET A 160 -27.11 -7.68 3.70
C MET A 160 -28.04 -6.81 4.53
N LEU A 161 -27.56 -5.68 5.06
CA LEU A 161 -28.40 -4.71 5.78
C LEU A 161 -29.50 -4.16 4.86
N MET A 162 -29.16 -3.83 3.62
CA MET A 162 -30.17 -3.41 2.65
C MET A 162 -31.19 -4.52 2.35
N LEU A 163 -30.76 -5.78 2.18
CA LEU A 163 -31.67 -6.91 1.99
C LEU A 163 -32.60 -7.09 3.19
N LYS A 164 -32.08 -6.95 4.42
CA LYS A 164 -32.87 -7.01 5.66
C LYS A 164 -33.93 -5.91 5.70
N ASP A 165 -33.53 -4.65 5.49
CA ASP A 165 -34.43 -3.50 5.46
C ASP A 165 -35.54 -3.67 4.41
N MET A 166 -35.19 -4.20 3.23
CA MET A 166 -36.14 -4.49 2.16
C MET A 166 -37.13 -5.61 2.52
N VAL A 167 -36.68 -6.66 3.23
CA VAL A 167 -37.54 -7.75 3.70
C VAL A 167 -38.50 -7.26 4.78
N GLU A 168 -38.00 -6.46 5.71
CA GLU A 168 -38.74 -5.87 6.82
C GLU A 168 -39.60 -4.67 6.42
N GLN A 169 -39.46 -4.20 5.16
CA GLN A 169 -40.12 -3.01 4.66
C GLN A 169 -39.82 -1.76 5.50
N GLN A 170 -38.57 -1.63 5.95
CA GLN A 170 -38.06 -0.42 6.59
C GLN A 170 -37.93 0.72 5.58
N GLU A 171 -37.88 1.97 6.05
CA GLU A 171 -37.83 3.13 5.15
C GLU A 171 -36.49 3.14 4.41
N PRO A 172 -36.45 3.31 3.07
CA PRO A 172 -37.52 3.78 2.15
C PRO A 172 -38.25 2.68 1.34
N TYR A 173 -38.24 1.42 1.78
CA TYR A 173 -38.65 0.26 0.99
C TYR A 173 -40.12 -0.17 1.16
N GLN A 174 -40.95 0.64 1.81
CA GLN A 174 -42.37 0.32 2.02
C GLN A 174 -43.20 0.26 0.74
N GLY A 175 -44.39 -0.34 0.85
CA GLY A 175 -45.45 -0.22 -0.14
C GLY A 175 -45.22 -1.09 -1.37
N LYS A 176 -45.44 -0.53 -2.57
CA LYS A 176 -45.41 -1.25 -3.85
C LYS A 176 -44.02 -1.32 -4.50
N LEU A 177 -42.97 -0.83 -3.83
CA LEU A 177 -41.61 -0.86 -4.38
C LEU A 177 -41.08 -2.31 -4.49
N ILE A 178 -41.48 -3.18 -3.54
CA ILE A 178 -40.97 -4.54 -3.42
C ILE A 178 -42.13 -5.53 -3.34
N THR A 179 -42.13 -6.56 -4.20
CA THR A 179 -43.16 -7.60 -4.20
C THR A 179 -42.93 -8.65 -3.10
N LYS A 180 -43.96 -9.43 -2.78
CA LYS A 180 -43.83 -10.54 -1.80
C LYS A 180 -42.80 -11.58 -2.26
N GLU A 181 -42.76 -11.87 -3.56
CA GLU A 181 -41.83 -12.81 -4.18
C GLU A 181 -40.39 -12.31 -4.09
N MET A 182 -40.16 -11.01 -4.33
CA MET A 182 -38.84 -10.39 -4.15
C MET A 182 -38.40 -10.51 -2.69
N ARG A 183 -39.27 -10.20 -1.72
CA ARG A 183 -38.94 -10.35 -0.29
C ARG A 183 -38.57 -11.77 0.07
N LYS A 184 -39.28 -12.78 -0.44
CA LYS A 184 -38.93 -14.19 -0.21
C LYS A 184 -37.53 -14.52 -0.72
N LYS A 185 -37.17 -14.06 -1.94
CA LYS A 185 -35.83 -14.25 -2.50
C LYS A 185 -34.76 -13.55 -1.68
N MET A 186 -35.00 -12.31 -1.26
CA MET A 186 -34.08 -11.53 -0.44
C MET A 186 -33.89 -12.12 0.96
N LYS A 187 -34.94 -12.69 1.57
CA LYS A 187 -34.83 -13.41 2.84
C LYS A 187 -33.94 -14.64 2.71
N VAL A 188 -34.14 -15.45 1.67
CA VAL A 188 -33.26 -16.61 1.40
C VAL A 188 -31.82 -16.17 1.16
N ALA A 189 -31.59 -15.09 0.40
CA ALA A 189 -30.26 -14.56 0.18
C ALA A 189 -29.62 -14.04 1.48
N PHE A 190 -30.39 -13.34 2.32
CA PHE A 190 -29.94 -12.86 3.62
C PHE A 190 -29.52 -14.03 4.53
N ASP A 191 -30.35 -15.07 4.63
CA ASP A 191 -30.05 -16.25 5.47
C ASP A 191 -28.77 -16.96 5.03
N LYS A 192 -28.60 -17.18 3.71
CA LYS A 192 -27.34 -17.72 3.16
C LYS A 192 -26.14 -16.82 3.45
N GLY A 193 -26.33 -15.50 3.45
CA GLY A 193 -25.28 -14.55 3.80
C GLY A 193 -24.83 -14.73 5.26
N ILE A 194 -25.76 -15.00 6.18
CA ILE A 194 -25.45 -15.31 7.58
C ILE A 194 -24.67 -16.63 7.67
N ASP A 195 -25.12 -17.68 6.96
CA ASP A 195 -24.39 -18.96 6.90
C ASP A 195 -22.95 -18.76 6.41
N CYS A 196 -22.75 -17.93 5.37
CA CYS A 196 -21.43 -17.58 4.86
C CYS A 196 -20.56 -16.86 5.89
N ILE A 197 -21.12 -15.88 6.61
CA ILE A 197 -20.40 -15.17 7.69
C ILE A 197 -19.96 -16.18 8.75
N LEU A 198 -20.82 -17.08 9.19
CA LEU A 198 -20.47 -18.08 10.20
C LEU A 198 -19.38 -19.04 9.68
N ALA A 199 -19.51 -19.51 8.43
CA ALA A 199 -18.58 -20.44 7.81
C ALA A 199 -17.19 -19.84 7.53
N THR A 200 -17.09 -18.52 7.37
CA THR A 200 -15.81 -17.81 7.14
C THR A 200 -15.17 -17.29 8.42
N GLN A 201 -15.81 -17.42 9.59
CA GLN A 201 -15.23 -16.94 10.83
C GLN A 201 -13.93 -17.69 11.13
N ILE A 202 -12.83 -16.94 11.30
CA ILE A 202 -11.53 -17.55 11.53
C ILE A 202 -11.54 -18.22 12.90
N ARG A 203 -11.10 -19.47 12.96
CA ARG A 203 -10.95 -20.23 14.20
C ARG A 203 -9.48 -20.41 14.53
N ARG A 204 -9.10 -20.06 15.76
CA ARG A 204 -7.76 -20.30 16.31
C ARG A 204 -7.89 -21.20 17.53
N ASP A 205 -7.18 -22.33 17.52
CA ASP A 205 -7.26 -23.38 18.56
C ASP A 205 -8.72 -23.81 18.85
N GLY A 206 -9.50 -23.97 17.78
CA GLY A 206 -10.93 -24.31 17.82
C GLY A 206 -11.87 -23.17 18.24
N LYS A 207 -11.36 -22.02 18.70
CA LYS A 207 -12.15 -20.90 19.19
C LYS A 207 -12.47 -19.89 18.08
N PRO A 208 -13.72 -19.40 17.99
CA PRO A 208 -14.09 -18.34 17.06
C PRO A 208 -13.36 -17.04 17.40
N THR A 209 -12.91 -16.33 16.36
CA THR A 209 -12.25 -15.03 16.47
C THR A 209 -13.03 -13.99 15.65
N VAL A 210 -12.41 -13.42 14.62
CA VAL A 210 -12.96 -12.42 13.72
C VAL A 210 -12.80 -12.88 12.26
N TRP A 211 -13.00 -11.98 11.30
CA TRP A 211 -12.94 -12.27 9.86
C TRP A 211 -11.78 -11.54 9.19
N CYS A 212 -11.41 -12.00 8.00
CA CYS A 212 -10.56 -11.27 7.07
C CYS A 212 -11.38 -10.24 6.29
N GLN A 213 -10.71 -9.29 5.63
CA GLN A 213 -11.39 -8.39 4.70
C GLN A 213 -11.99 -9.13 3.50
N GLN A 214 -11.33 -10.20 3.06
CA GLN A 214 -11.80 -11.06 2.00
C GLN A 214 -11.53 -12.52 2.36
N HIS A 215 -12.43 -13.40 1.92
CA HIS A 215 -12.28 -14.83 2.02
C HIS A 215 -12.34 -15.46 0.64
N ASP A 216 -11.53 -16.48 0.40
CA ASP A 216 -11.62 -17.22 -0.83
C ASP A 216 -13.01 -17.84 -0.98
N ARG A 217 -13.57 -17.77 -2.19
CA ARG A 217 -14.98 -18.14 -2.40
C ARG A 217 -15.21 -19.65 -2.36
N GLU A 218 -14.17 -20.46 -2.50
CA GLU A 218 -14.29 -21.92 -2.61
C GLU A 218 -13.84 -22.57 -1.29
N THR A 219 -12.67 -22.18 -0.79
CA THR A 219 -12.08 -22.71 0.44
C THR A 219 -12.58 -22.02 1.72
N LEU A 220 -13.15 -20.82 1.60
CA LEU A 220 -13.58 -19.95 2.72
C LEU A 220 -12.42 -19.43 3.59
N GLU A 221 -11.18 -19.72 3.25
CA GLU A 221 -10.00 -19.26 3.98
C GLU A 221 -9.79 -17.74 3.78
N PRO A 222 -9.17 -17.04 4.75
CA PRO A 222 -8.70 -15.67 4.56
C PRO A 222 -7.88 -15.52 3.27
N ALA A 223 -8.26 -14.56 2.42
CA ALA A 223 -7.58 -14.27 1.17
C ALA A 223 -6.98 -12.86 1.18
N LYS A 224 -5.93 -12.65 0.39
CA LYS A 224 -5.35 -11.31 0.16
C LYS A 224 -6.16 -10.54 -0.90
N ALA A 225 -6.02 -9.22 -0.91
CA ALA A 225 -6.54 -8.35 -1.97
C ALA A 225 -5.41 -7.61 -2.69
N ARG A 226 -5.30 -6.28 -2.51
CA ARG A 226 -4.19 -5.50 -3.04
C ARG A 226 -2.88 -5.91 -2.34
N ALA A 227 -1.73 -5.55 -2.91
CA ALA A 227 -0.43 -5.94 -2.38
C ALA A 227 -0.28 -5.64 -0.86
N PHE A 228 -0.84 -4.53 -0.39
CA PHE A 228 -0.78 -4.09 1.02
C PHE A 228 -1.96 -4.58 1.89
N GLU A 229 -2.80 -5.50 1.39
CA GLU A 229 -3.97 -6.07 2.06
C GLU A 229 -3.82 -7.59 2.09
N LEU A 230 -3.05 -8.08 3.06
CA LEU A 230 -2.73 -9.49 3.20
C LEU A 230 -3.86 -10.25 3.90
N ALA A 231 -3.93 -11.57 3.67
CA ALA A 231 -4.77 -12.46 4.46
C ALA A 231 -4.46 -12.29 5.95
N SER A 232 -5.45 -11.87 6.73
CA SER A 232 -5.26 -11.42 8.12
C SER A 232 -6.56 -11.44 8.92
N PHE A 233 -6.46 -11.34 10.24
CA PHE A 233 -7.60 -10.90 11.04
C PHE A 233 -7.82 -9.41 10.78
N CYS A 234 -9.02 -9.00 10.36
CA CYS A 234 -9.36 -7.61 10.11
C CYS A 234 -10.33 -7.06 11.16
N SER A 235 -9.89 -6.09 11.95
CA SER A 235 -10.73 -5.51 13.00
C SER A 235 -11.85 -4.63 12.46
N SER A 236 -11.58 -3.88 11.37
CA SER A 236 -12.50 -2.87 10.84
C SER A 236 -13.75 -3.49 10.24
N GLU A 237 -13.60 -4.45 9.32
CA GLU A 237 -14.75 -5.08 8.66
C GLU A 237 -15.51 -5.98 9.64
N SER A 238 -14.78 -6.68 10.52
CA SER A 238 -15.39 -7.57 11.51
C SER A 238 -16.32 -6.84 12.48
N ALA A 239 -16.04 -5.58 12.79
CA ALA A 239 -16.92 -4.81 13.68
C ALA A 239 -18.33 -4.63 13.09
N GLY A 240 -18.41 -4.46 11.77
CA GLY A 240 -19.66 -4.39 11.04
C GLY A 240 -20.42 -5.72 11.01
N LEU A 241 -19.71 -6.82 10.78
CA LEU A 241 -20.30 -8.17 10.81
C LEU A 241 -20.87 -8.52 12.19
N VAL A 242 -20.17 -8.18 13.27
CA VAL A 242 -20.70 -8.39 14.63
C VAL A 242 -21.96 -7.56 14.87
N ARG A 243 -22.00 -6.30 14.40
CA ARG A 243 -23.21 -5.47 14.50
C ARG A 243 -24.39 -6.09 13.74
N LEU A 244 -24.16 -6.58 12.53
CA LEU A 244 -25.17 -7.28 11.73
C LEU A 244 -25.68 -8.54 12.45
N LEU A 245 -24.78 -9.39 12.97
CA LEU A 245 -25.15 -10.61 13.70
C LEU A 245 -25.95 -10.29 14.98
N MET A 246 -25.58 -9.25 15.73
CA MET A 246 -26.32 -8.80 16.92
C MET A 246 -27.71 -8.23 16.58
N SER A 247 -27.95 -7.83 15.32
CA SER A 247 -29.25 -7.33 14.87
C SER A 247 -30.28 -8.42 14.58
N LEU A 248 -29.88 -9.69 14.58
CA LEU A 248 -30.79 -10.80 14.34
C LEU A 248 -31.77 -10.98 15.49
N ASP A 249 -33.05 -11.10 15.15
CA ASP A 249 -34.06 -11.58 16.09
C ASP A 249 -33.86 -13.08 16.32
N HIS A 250 -33.82 -13.49 17.58
CA HIS A 250 -33.61 -14.89 17.97
C HIS A 250 -32.33 -15.53 17.39
N PRO A 251 -31.13 -15.01 17.73
CA PRO A 251 -29.87 -15.55 17.23
C PRO A 251 -29.70 -17.03 17.62
N SER A 252 -29.21 -17.84 16.67
CA SER A 252 -28.88 -19.25 16.94
C SER A 252 -27.69 -19.38 17.89
N ASP A 253 -27.49 -20.57 18.46
CA ASP A 253 -26.34 -20.79 19.36
C ASP A 253 -24.99 -20.66 18.64
N GLU A 254 -24.95 -20.95 17.34
CA GLU A 254 -23.78 -20.68 16.50
C GLU A 254 -23.52 -19.18 16.33
N VAL A 255 -24.56 -18.39 16.05
CA VAL A 255 -24.46 -16.91 15.98
C VAL A 255 -24.00 -16.35 17.32
N LYS A 256 -24.57 -16.81 18.44
CA LYS A 256 -24.15 -16.36 19.77
C LYS A 256 -22.67 -16.67 20.01
N THR A 257 -22.25 -17.90 19.72
CA THR A 257 -20.86 -18.34 19.83
C THR A 257 -19.93 -17.48 18.99
N ALA A 258 -20.33 -17.16 17.76
CA ALA A 258 -19.56 -16.29 16.86
C ALA A 258 -19.39 -14.88 17.42
N ILE A 259 -20.47 -14.25 17.92
CA ILE A 259 -20.44 -12.92 18.53
C ILE A 259 -19.56 -12.91 19.78
N HIS A 260 -19.72 -13.90 20.67
CA HIS A 260 -18.91 -14.02 21.88
C HIS A 260 -17.41 -14.15 21.56
N GLY A 261 -17.05 -14.97 20.57
CA GLY A 261 -15.68 -15.12 20.09
C GLY A 261 -15.08 -13.81 19.58
N ALA A 262 -15.82 -13.11 18.72
CA ALA A 262 -15.37 -11.85 18.15
C ALA A 262 -15.19 -10.76 19.22
N MET A 263 -16.14 -10.63 20.15
CA MET A 263 -16.04 -9.64 21.23
C MET A 263 -14.91 -9.94 22.21
N LYS A 264 -14.68 -11.22 22.53
CA LYS A 264 -13.51 -11.63 23.30
C LYS A 264 -12.22 -11.28 22.56
N TRP A 265 -12.15 -11.59 21.27
CA TRP A 265 -10.96 -11.30 20.46
C TRP A 265 -10.69 -9.79 20.40
N PHE A 266 -11.71 -8.95 20.21
CA PHE A 266 -11.55 -7.49 20.25
C PHE A 266 -11.02 -7.02 21.60
N ASP A 267 -11.52 -7.55 22.71
CA ASP A 267 -11.04 -7.14 24.03
C ASP A 267 -9.58 -7.53 24.29
N ASP A 268 -9.19 -8.73 23.86
CA ASP A 268 -7.84 -9.24 24.00
C ASP A 268 -6.84 -8.47 23.09
N HIS A 269 -7.24 -8.09 21.87
CA HIS A 269 -6.34 -7.55 20.83
C HIS A 269 -6.36 -6.02 20.69
N LYS A 270 -7.14 -5.30 21.50
CA LYS A 270 -7.10 -3.83 21.51
C LYS A 270 -5.72 -3.32 21.91
N LEU A 271 -5.40 -2.11 21.46
CA LEU A 271 -4.19 -1.37 21.79
C LEU A 271 -4.56 -0.24 22.73
N THR A 272 -4.00 -0.25 23.95
CA THR A 272 -4.21 0.80 24.96
C THR A 272 -2.95 1.64 25.15
N GLY A 273 -3.12 2.85 25.67
CA GLY A 273 -2.00 3.77 25.92
C GLY A 273 -1.37 4.36 24.67
N MET A 274 -2.07 4.31 23.53
CA MET A 274 -1.60 4.80 22.24
C MET A 274 -2.73 5.44 21.43
N ARG A 275 -2.39 6.41 20.56
CA ARG A 275 -3.34 6.98 19.60
C ARG A 275 -2.71 7.23 18.24
N VAL A 276 -3.56 7.29 17.22
CA VAL A 276 -3.17 7.82 15.91
C VAL A 276 -3.07 9.35 16.00
N ALA A 277 -1.95 9.89 15.54
CA ALA A 277 -1.73 11.32 15.38
C ALA A 277 -1.55 11.65 13.91
N HIS A 278 -2.22 12.71 13.46
CA HIS A 278 -2.00 13.30 12.14
C HIS A 278 -1.34 14.66 12.31
N ILE A 279 -0.18 14.83 11.68
CA ILE A 279 0.51 16.09 11.52
C ILE A 279 0.21 16.59 10.10
N GLY A 280 -0.07 17.88 9.92
CA GLY A 280 -0.43 18.45 8.62
C GLY A 280 -1.88 18.19 8.18
N LYS A 281 -2.24 18.63 6.97
CA LYS A 281 -3.62 18.56 6.43
C LYS A 281 -3.85 17.31 5.58
N TRP A 282 -5.08 16.78 5.55
CA TRP A 282 -5.44 15.68 4.64
C TRP A 282 -5.13 16.04 3.18
N GLY A 283 -4.61 15.08 2.41
CA GLY A 283 -4.17 15.30 1.02
C GLY A 283 -2.90 16.14 0.86
N SER A 284 -2.34 16.68 1.95
CA SER A 284 -1.10 17.47 1.87
C SER A 284 0.13 16.57 1.81
N PRO A 285 1.16 16.97 1.03
CA PRO A 285 2.48 16.32 1.04
C PRO A 285 3.18 16.34 2.42
N TYR A 286 2.81 17.30 3.28
CA TYR A 286 3.35 17.42 4.64
C TYR A 286 2.58 16.58 5.67
N ARG A 287 1.59 15.81 5.21
CA ARG A 287 0.85 14.94 6.10
C ARG A 287 1.77 13.84 6.61
N ASP A 288 1.74 13.63 7.92
CA ASP A 288 2.37 12.49 8.54
C ASP A 288 1.41 11.83 9.52
N THR A 289 1.36 10.50 9.46
CA THR A 289 0.50 9.67 10.30
C THR A 289 1.39 8.83 11.18
N GLN A 290 1.29 9.06 12.48
CA GLN A 290 2.10 8.43 13.49
C GLN A 290 1.21 7.72 14.49
N LEU A 291 1.73 6.63 15.06
CA LEU A 291 1.14 6.01 16.23
C LEU A 291 2.01 6.39 17.43
N VAL A 292 1.43 7.18 18.32
CA VAL A 292 2.14 7.82 19.44
C VAL A 292 1.60 7.31 20.77
N ALA A 293 2.43 7.31 21.80
CA ALA A 293 2.01 6.97 23.15
C ALA A 293 1.06 8.05 23.70
N ASP A 294 -0.04 7.62 24.29
CA ASP A 294 -1.02 8.46 24.98
C ASP A 294 -1.81 7.62 25.99
N LYS A 295 -1.45 7.73 27.28
CA LYS A 295 -2.06 6.93 28.36
C LYS A 295 -3.54 7.21 28.57
N ASN A 296 -4.05 8.33 28.07
CA ASN A 296 -5.44 8.75 28.23
C ASN A 296 -6.27 8.51 26.97
N ALA A 297 -5.66 7.99 25.90
CA ALA A 297 -6.36 7.66 24.68
C ALA A 297 -7.33 6.49 24.89
N ARG A 298 -8.44 6.54 24.15
CA ARG A 298 -9.35 5.39 24.04
C ARG A 298 -8.62 4.24 23.32
N PRO A 299 -9.01 2.97 23.60
CA PRO A 299 -8.43 1.84 22.88
C PRO A 299 -8.65 1.97 21.37
N ILE A 300 -7.62 1.61 20.62
CA ILE A 300 -7.66 1.49 19.16
C ILE A 300 -7.35 0.05 18.76
N TRP A 301 -7.62 -0.31 17.52
CA TRP A 301 -7.21 -1.58 16.93
C TRP A 301 -6.43 -1.33 15.66
N ALA A 302 -5.39 -2.11 15.40
CA ALA A 302 -4.81 -2.19 14.06
C ALA A 302 -5.87 -2.70 13.08
N ARG A 303 -5.86 -2.23 11.82
CA ARG A 303 -6.76 -2.74 10.79
C ARG A 303 -6.48 -4.21 10.52
N PHE A 304 -5.22 -4.63 10.60
CA PHE A 304 -4.77 -5.98 10.31
C PHE A 304 -3.92 -6.57 11.42
N TYR A 305 -4.16 -7.85 11.71
CA TYR A 305 -3.32 -8.67 12.57
C TYR A 305 -2.95 -9.96 11.83
N ASP A 306 -1.69 -10.38 11.93
CA ASP A 306 -1.23 -11.57 11.22
C ASP A 306 -1.91 -12.86 11.73
N LEU A 307 -2.06 -13.86 10.85
CA LEU A 307 -2.79 -15.09 11.18
C LEU A 307 -2.01 -16.02 12.13
N GLU A 308 -0.69 -15.87 12.22
CA GLU A 308 0.18 -16.78 12.97
C GLU A 308 0.22 -16.42 14.47
N TYR A 309 0.49 -15.16 14.77
CA TYR A 309 0.66 -14.63 16.12
C TYR A 309 -0.54 -13.80 16.56
N GLY A 310 -1.33 -13.26 15.63
CA GLY A 310 -2.39 -12.30 15.96
C GLY A 310 -1.81 -10.93 16.29
N GLU A 311 -0.64 -10.57 15.75
CA GLU A 311 0.04 -9.30 16.04
C GLU A 311 -0.26 -8.24 14.98
N PRO A 312 -0.38 -6.95 15.35
CA PRO A 312 -0.56 -5.85 14.42
C PRO A 312 0.50 -5.84 13.32
N PHE A 313 0.08 -5.50 12.09
CA PHE A 313 1.01 -5.13 11.04
C PHE A 313 0.47 -4.00 10.16
N VAL A 314 1.40 -3.33 9.49
CA VAL A 314 1.19 -2.41 8.39
C VAL A 314 1.90 -2.94 7.15
N CYS A 315 1.56 -2.46 5.95
CA CYS A 315 2.12 -2.99 4.72
C CYS A 315 2.28 -1.88 3.66
N ASP A 316 3.18 -2.08 2.70
CA ASP A 316 3.41 -1.15 1.60
C ASP A 316 3.12 -1.81 0.24
N ARG A 317 3.34 -1.10 -0.87
CA ARG A 317 3.12 -1.62 -2.23
C ARG A 317 3.99 -2.83 -2.57
N ASP A 318 5.11 -2.99 -1.86
CA ASP A 318 5.94 -4.18 -1.91
C ASP A 318 5.28 -5.43 -1.30
N GLY A 319 4.13 -5.31 -0.64
CA GLY A 319 3.40 -6.41 -0.02
C GLY A 319 4.11 -7.07 1.15
N VAL A 320 5.08 -6.36 1.73
CA VAL A 320 5.85 -6.82 2.88
C VAL A 320 5.22 -6.31 4.18
N PRO A 321 4.75 -7.18 5.10
CA PRO A 321 4.25 -6.78 6.40
C PRO A 321 5.37 -6.24 7.29
N ARG A 322 5.07 -5.15 8.00
CA ARG A 322 5.97 -4.43 8.91
C ARG A 322 5.24 -4.11 10.19
N ARG A 323 5.98 -3.87 11.28
CA ARG A 323 5.38 -3.69 12.62
C ARG A 323 5.04 -2.24 12.95
N HIS A 324 5.61 -1.26 12.23
CA HIS A 324 5.41 0.15 12.52
C HIS A 324 5.14 1.00 11.28
N LEU A 325 4.29 2.03 11.44
CA LEU A 325 3.98 3.00 10.40
C LEU A 325 5.21 3.68 9.80
N TYR A 326 6.23 4.00 10.59
CA TYR A 326 7.42 4.67 10.08
C TYR A 326 8.26 3.80 9.14
N GLN A 327 8.03 2.47 9.12
CA GLN A 327 8.73 1.54 8.24
C GLN A 327 8.09 1.42 6.84
N ILE A 328 6.92 2.05 6.61
CA ILE A 328 6.28 2.11 5.30
C ILE A 328 6.35 3.52 4.70
N GLY A 329 6.28 3.59 3.37
CA GLY A 329 6.37 4.82 2.58
C GLY A 329 5.23 5.79 2.86
N SER A 330 5.49 7.09 2.63
CA SER A 330 4.58 8.17 2.98
C SER A 330 3.19 8.01 2.35
N GLU A 331 3.15 7.52 1.12
CA GLU A 331 1.90 7.37 0.36
C GLU A 331 0.93 6.36 1.01
N ARG A 332 1.40 5.18 1.41
CA ARG A 332 0.59 4.18 2.12
C ARG A 332 0.39 4.53 3.60
N ARG A 333 1.40 5.11 4.26
CA ARG A 333 1.31 5.56 5.66
C ARG A 333 0.19 6.57 5.86
N ASN A 334 0.05 7.51 4.93
CA ASN A 334 -0.90 8.60 5.02
C ASN A 334 -2.20 8.33 4.25
N GLY A 335 -2.13 7.69 3.09
CA GLY A 335 -3.29 7.46 2.22
C GLY A 335 -4.22 6.34 2.68
N TYR A 336 -3.84 5.57 3.70
CA TYR A 336 -4.58 4.39 4.16
C TYR A 336 -4.78 4.38 5.68
N ALA A 337 -5.96 3.98 6.13
CA ALA A 337 -6.27 3.88 7.56
C ALA A 337 -5.79 2.52 8.09
N TRP A 338 -4.66 2.54 8.80
CA TRP A 338 -4.04 1.34 9.41
C TRP A 338 -4.56 1.01 10.81
N TYR A 339 -5.33 1.90 11.41
CA TYR A 339 -5.90 1.74 12.74
C TYR A 339 -7.33 2.26 12.75
N THR A 340 -8.15 1.73 13.65
CA THR A 340 -9.57 2.05 13.78
C THR A 340 -10.01 2.06 15.24
N GLU A 341 -11.03 2.85 15.54
CA GLU A 341 -11.77 2.83 16.80
C GLU A 341 -13.10 2.06 16.67
N GLY A 342 -13.44 1.57 15.47
CA GLY A 342 -14.74 0.97 15.15
C GLY A 342 -15.25 -0.07 16.16
N PRO A 343 -14.42 -1.03 16.61
CA PRO A 343 -14.84 -2.04 17.58
C PRO A 343 -15.32 -1.47 18.93
N SER A 344 -14.87 -0.28 19.33
CA SER A 344 -15.28 0.33 20.61
C SER A 344 -16.80 0.56 20.69
N SER A 345 -17.43 0.87 19.55
CA SER A 345 -18.88 1.09 19.48
C SER A 345 -19.71 -0.16 19.83
N LEU A 346 -19.14 -1.35 19.75
CA LEU A 346 -19.85 -2.60 20.00
C LEU A 346 -20.00 -2.93 21.49
N TYR A 347 -19.20 -2.34 22.37
CA TYR A 347 -19.10 -2.79 23.76
C TYR A 347 -20.42 -2.61 24.54
N GLU A 348 -21.08 -1.47 24.37
CA GLU A 348 -22.36 -1.21 25.03
C GLU A 348 -23.48 -2.09 24.43
N ASP A 349 -23.54 -2.14 23.09
CA ASP A 349 -24.54 -2.93 22.36
C ASP A 349 -24.41 -4.42 22.67
N TYR A 350 -23.19 -4.94 22.71
CA TYR A 350 -22.90 -6.32 23.09
C TYR A 350 -23.36 -6.64 24.52
N ASN A 351 -23.14 -5.73 25.48
CA ASN A 351 -23.56 -5.96 26.85
C ASN A 351 -25.09 -6.12 26.95
N LYS A 352 -25.83 -5.23 26.29
CA LYS A 352 -27.30 -5.29 26.20
C LYS A 352 -27.77 -6.54 25.45
N TRP A 353 -27.11 -6.86 24.34
CA TRP A 353 -27.42 -8.03 23.52
C TRP A 353 -27.20 -9.33 24.29
N ALA A 354 -26.06 -9.49 24.97
CA ALA A 354 -25.72 -10.69 25.70
C ALA A 354 -26.64 -10.90 26.91
N GLU A 355 -26.99 -9.83 27.65
CA GLU A 355 -27.96 -9.92 28.75
C GLU A 355 -29.33 -10.39 28.28
N ARG A 356 -29.75 -9.97 27.08
CA ARG A 356 -31.03 -10.35 26.50
C ARG A 356 -31.04 -11.78 25.94
N TYR A 357 -29.98 -12.19 25.24
CA TYR A 357 -30.01 -13.40 24.42
C TYR A 357 -29.15 -14.56 24.94
N ASP A 358 -28.10 -14.29 25.71
CA ASP A 358 -27.22 -15.33 26.26
C ASP A 358 -26.42 -14.88 27.50
N PRO A 359 -27.10 -14.58 28.63
CA PRO A 359 -26.43 -14.09 29.83
C PRO A 359 -25.46 -15.11 30.44
N LYS A 360 -25.65 -16.41 30.15
CA LYS A 360 -24.84 -17.50 30.68
C LYS A 360 -23.43 -17.54 30.07
N HIS A 361 -23.29 -17.19 28.78
CA HIS A 361 -22.00 -17.23 28.07
C HIS A 361 -21.41 -15.85 27.79
N LYS A 362 -22.00 -14.79 28.36
CA LYS A 362 -21.49 -13.41 28.28
C LYS A 362 -20.01 -13.36 28.67
N VAL A 363 -19.18 -12.83 27.78
CA VAL A 363 -17.74 -12.67 28.00
C VAL A 363 -17.47 -11.34 28.69
N ALA A 364 -16.53 -11.32 29.63
CA ALA A 364 -16.13 -10.12 30.34
C ALA A 364 -15.26 -9.25 29.43
N ILE A 365 -15.80 -8.09 29.01
CA ILE A 365 -15.10 -7.12 28.17
C ILE A 365 -15.16 -5.73 28.80
N SER A 366 -14.14 -4.91 28.59
CA SER A 366 -14.14 -3.52 29.07
C SER A 366 -13.17 -2.65 28.30
N LEU A 367 -13.58 -1.47 27.85
CA LEU A 367 -12.65 -0.52 27.22
C LEU A 367 -11.57 0.00 28.18
N GLN A 368 -11.71 -0.23 29.49
CA GLN A 368 -10.78 0.26 30.52
C GLN A 368 -9.74 -0.77 30.97
N THR A 369 -9.86 -2.02 30.54
CA THR A 369 -8.82 -3.02 30.81
C THR A 369 -7.65 -2.82 29.84
N LYS A 370 -6.45 -3.24 30.27
CA LYS A 370 -5.24 -3.20 29.46
C LYS A 370 -5.42 -4.01 28.17
N GLY A 371 -4.95 -3.47 27.07
CA GLY A 371 -4.93 -4.12 25.76
C GLY A 371 -3.80 -5.13 25.62
N GLY A 372 -3.81 -5.88 24.50
CA GLY A 372 -2.85 -6.95 24.22
C GLY A 372 -1.39 -6.48 24.19
N ASN A 373 -1.16 -5.20 23.87
CA ASN A 373 0.16 -4.59 23.91
C ASN A 373 0.69 -4.37 25.35
N GLU A 374 -0.18 -4.24 26.34
CA GLU A 374 0.20 -4.02 27.75
C GLU A 374 0.13 -5.30 28.58
N THR A 375 -0.67 -6.30 28.18
CA THR A 375 -0.76 -7.60 28.85
C THR A 375 0.36 -8.56 28.44
N GLY A 376 1.09 -8.25 27.38
CA GLY A 376 2.13 -9.12 26.80
C GLY A 376 1.59 -10.17 25.83
N LEU A 377 0.29 -10.13 25.50
CA LEU A 377 -0.30 -10.99 24.47
C LEU A 377 0.30 -10.70 23.08
N LEU A 378 0.57 -9.42 22.79
CA LEU A 378 1.08 -8.97 21.50
C LEU A 378 2.54 -8.53 21.61
N GLN A 379 3.42 -9.09 20.77
CA GLN A 379 4.81 -8.64 20.70
C GLN A 379 5.01 -7.64 19.56
N TRP A 380 5.03 -6.35 19.92
CA TRP A 380 5.18 -5.25 18.97
C TRP A 380 6.45 -5.30 18.09
N PHE A 381 7.54 -5.86 18.60
CA PHE A 381 8.84 -5.88 17.94
C PHE A 381 9.29 -7.30 17.57
N ARG A 382 8.34 -8.21 17.32
CA ARG A 382 8.69 -9.55 16.85
C ARG A 382 9.42 -9.42 15.52
N LYS A 383 10.73 -9.71 15.54
CA LYS A 383 11.53 -9.87 14.32
C LYS A 383 11.18 -11.23 13.69
N PRO A 384 10.88 -11.29 12.39
CA PRO A 384 10.78 -12.54 11.65
C PRO A 384 12.02 -13.40 11.90
N LYS A 385 11.84 -14.68 12.16
CA LYS A 385 12.94 -15.63 12.26
C LYS A 385 12.95 -16.47 11.00
N ALA A 386 14.06 -16.42 10.27
CA ALA A 386 14.26 -17.24 9.08
C ALA A 386 14.07 -18.73 9.42
N ASN A 387 13.18 -19.41 8.70
CA ASN A 387 13.05 -20.85 8.76
C ASN A 387 14.18 -21.47 7.91
N MET A 388 15.16 -22.10 8.57
CA MET A 388 16.33 -22.68 7.90
C MET A 388 15.97 -23.72 6.83
N ALA A 389 14.83 -24.40 6.97
CA ALA A 389 14.35 -25.39 5.99
C ALA A 389 13.96 -24.75 4.64
N ASP A 390 13.74 -23.43 4.61
CA ASP A 390 13.37 -22.72 3.39
C ASP A 390 14.59 -22.32 2.54
N PHE A 391 15.82 -22.62 2.97
CA PHE A 391 17.06 -22.28 2.26
C PHE A 391 17.73 -23.50 1.64
N ASP A 392 18.33 -23.32 0.45
CA ASP A 392 19.06 -24.37 -0.26
C ASP A 392 20.50 -24.53 0.26
N ALA A 393 21.06 -23.46 0.84
CA ALA A 393 22.35 -23.49 1.53
C ALA A 393 22.38 -22.58 2.76
N ILE A 394 23.17 -22.97 3.76
CA ILE A 394 23.44 -22.18 4.97
C ILE A 394 24.95 -22.01 5.09
N VAL A 395 25.39 -20.77 5.32
CA VAL A 395 26.79 -20.39 5.49
C VAL A 395 26.98 -19.89 6.92
N ASN A 396 27.84 -20.55 7.70
CA ASN A 396 28.20 -20.14 9.05
C ASN A 396 29.52 -19.34 9.05
N PRO A 397 29.82 -18.59 10.12
CA PRO A 397 31.13 -17.95 10.25
C PRO A 397 32.27 -18.96 10.09
N GLY A 398 33.19 -18.67 9.16
CA GLY A 398 34.28 -19.57 8.77
C GLY A 398 34.02 -20.35 7.48
N ASP A 399 32.77 -20.54 7.08
CA ASP A 399 32.40 -21.17 5.80
C ASP A 399 32.62 -20.21 4.62
N SER A 400 32.82 -20.76 3.43
CA SER A 400 32.93 -19.97 2.20
C SER A 400 31.56 -19.66 1.60
N ILE A 401 31.26 -18.38 1.41
CA ILE A 401 30.07 -17.91 0.68
C ILE A 401 30.19 -18.31 -0.79
N GLN A 402 31.40 -18.22 -1.36
CA GLN A 402 31.66 -18.57 -2.75
C GLN A 402 31.32 -20.05 -3.03
N LEU A 403 31.73 -20.97 -2.15
CA LEU A 403 31.40 -22.40 -2.28
C LEU A 403 29.88 -22.67 -2.18
N ALA A 404 29.13 -21.87 -1.42
CA ALA A 404 27.68 -22.00 -1.36
C ALA A 404 27.01 -21.55 -2.66
N ILE A 405 27.50 -20.48 -3.29
CA ILE A 405 27.06 -20.03 -4.62
C ILE A 405 27.42 -21.08 -5.66
N GLU A 406 28.60 -21.70 -5.58
CA GLU A 406 29.07 -22.70 -6.53
C GLU A 406 28.16 -23.93 -6.66
N LYS A 407 27.44 -24.27 -5.58
CA LYS A 407 26.46 -25.37 -5.57
C LYS A 407 25.16 -25.04 -6.32
N ALA A 408 24.88 -23.77 -6.58
CA ALA A 408 23.68 -23.37 -7.31
C ALA A 408 23.81 -23.69 -8.80
N PRO A 409 22.72 -24.14 -9.46
CA PRO A 409 22.74 -24.51 -10.87
C PRO A 409 23.02 -23.29 -11.77
N GLN A 410 23.73 -23.51 -12.87
CA GLN A 410 24.01 -22.48 -13.89
C GLN A 410 22.76 -22.08 -14.70
N GLN A 411 21.75 -22.95 -14.74
CA GLN A 411 20.46 -22.73 -15.39
C GLN A 411 19.31 -23.03 -14.41
N PRO A 412 19.05 -22.14 -13.44
CA PRO A 412 18.06 -22.36 -12.39
C PRO A 412 16.62 -22.28 -12.94
N THR A 413 15.77 -23.23 -12.56
CA THR A 413 14.31 -23.17 -12.77
C THR A 413 13.56 -22.51 -11.61
N LYS A 414 14.22 -22.34 -10.46
CA LYS A 414 13.72 -21.70 -9.25
C LYS A 414 14.84 -20.90 -8.57
N PRO A 415 14.53 -19.93 -7.70
CA PRO A 415 15.54 -19.22 -6.92
C PRO A 415 16.38 -20.17 -6.07
N TYR A 416 17.70 -19.93 -6.02
CA TYR A 416 18.61 -20.64 -5.12
C TYR A 416 18.92 -19.76 -3.91
N LYS A 417 18.43 -20.18 -2.74
CA LYS A 417 18.37 -19.37 -1.53
C LYS A 417 19.50 -19.73 -0.58
N ILE A 418 20.31 -18.74 -0.21
CA ILE A 418 21.47 -18.90 0.65
C ILE A 418 21.27 -18.03 1.90
N LEU A 419 21.20 -18.67 3.07
CA LEU A 419 21.22 -17.98 4.36
C LEU A 419 22.66 -17.84 4.86
N ILE A 420 23.10 -16.61 5.07
CA ILE A 420 24.36 -16.28 5.74
C ILE A 420 24.05 -15.97 7.20
N ARG A 421 24.58 -16.78 8.10
CA ARG A 421 24.37 -16.65 9.54
C ARG A 421 25.12 -15.44 10.08
N LYS A 422 24.69 -14.90 11.21
CA LYS A 422 25.34 -13.77 11.89
C LYS A 422 26.84 -14.00 12.06
N GLY A 423 27.64 -12.99 11.71
CA GLY A 423 29.10 -13.02 11.77
C GLY A 423 29.74 -12.09 10.75
N THR A 424 31.06 -12.00 10.82
CA THR A 424 31.88 -11.20 9.89
C THR A 424 32.63 -12.10 8.92
N TYR A 425 32.42 -11.87 7.63
CA TYR A 425 32.95 -12.65 6.52
C TYR A 425 33.94 -11.80 5.72
N HIS A 426 35.23 -12.10 5.88
CA HIS A 426 36.31 -11.40 5.17
C HIS A 426 36.52 -11.96 3.76
N GLN A 427 35.49 -11.90 2.91
CA GLN A 427 35.43 -12.61 1.63
C GLN A 427 35.07 -11.69 0.47
N LYS A 428 35.69 -11.94 -0.70
CA LYS A 428 35.17 -11.49 -1.99
C LYS A 428 34.14 -12.51 -2.47
N VAL A 429 32.99 -12.04 -2.93
CA VAL A 429 31.88 -12.89 -3.37
C VAL A 429 31.57 -12.57 -4.84
N VAL A 430 31.68 -13.56 -5.71
CA VAL A 430 31.36 -13.46 -7.14
C VAL A 430 30.12 -14.30 -7.44
N ILE A 431 29.07 -13.62 -7.89
CA ILE A 431 27.84 -14.23 -8.39
C ILE A 431 27.94 -14.26 -9.92
N ASP A 432 28.10 -15.46 -10.49
CA ASP A 432 28.31 -15.70 -11.92
C ASP A 432 27.14 -16.38 -12.63
N ARG A 433 26.04 -16.61 -11.90
CA ARG A 433 24.85 -17.32 -12.37
C ARG A 433 23.57 -16.64 -11.88
N PRO A 434 22.45 -16.78 -12.58
CA PRO A 434 21.24 -16.01 -12.27
C PRO A 434 20.51 -16.57 -11.03
N ASN A 435 19.49 -15.84 -10.59
CA ASN A 435 18.47 -16.31 -9.64
C ASN A 435 19.02 -16.70 -8.25
N ILE A 436 20.15 -16.12 -7.84
CA ILE A 436 20.69 -16.25 -6.48
C ILE A 436 19.93 -15.31 -5.52
N VAL A 437 19.53 -15.84 -4.37
CA VAL A 437 18.92 -15.07 -3.28
C VAL A 437 19.84 -15.17 -2.06
N LEU A 438 20.62 -14.12 -1.82
CA LEU A 438 21.59 -14.03 -0.74
C LEU A 438 20.98 -13.27 0.44
N VAL A 439 20.75 -13.98 1.55
CA VAL A 439 20.06 -13.43 2.72
C VAL A 439 20.96 -13.50 3.94
N GLY A 440 21.21 -12.37 4.60
CA GLY A 440 21.81 -12.37 5.92
C GLY A 440 20.76 -12.61 7.01
N GLU A 441 21.16 -13.31 8.07
CA GLU A 441 20.31 -13.55 9.24
C GLU A 441 19.93 -12.25 9.96
N ASP A 442 20.78 -11.22 9.86
CA ASP A 442 20.54 -9.91 10.45
C ASP A 442 21.39 -8.84 9.77
N ARG A 443 20.73 -7.73 9.43
CA ARG A 443 21.31 -6.61 8.67
C ARG A 443 22.60 -6.06 9.26
N ASP A 444 22.65 -5.87 10.56
CA ASP A 444 23.74 -5.13 11.22
C ASP A 444 24.84 -6.07 11.72
N SER A 445 24.54 -7.36 11.89
CA SER A 445 25.47 -8.36 12.44
C SER A 445 25.86 -9.48 11.47
N THR A 446 25.32 -9.49 10.25
CA THR A 446 25.81 -10.32 9.13
C THR A 446 26.59 -9.43 8.18
N ILE A 447 27.92 -9.46 8.25
CA ILE A 447 28.79 -8.47 7.61
C ILE A 447 29.71 -9.17 6.62
N ILE A 448 29.60 -8.84 5.33
CA ILE A 448 30.57 -9.22 4.30
C ILE A 448 31.49 -8.02 4.09
N VAL A 449 32.78 -8.18 4.36
CA VAL A 449 33.73 -7.07 4.40
C VAL A 449 35.05 -7.42 3.70
N LEU A 450 35.55 -6.49 2.89
CA LEU A 450 36.86 -6.64 2.27
C LEU A 450 37.45 -5.27 1.93
N ALA A 451 38.76 -5.12 2.09
CA ALA A 451 39.48 -3.94 1.62
C ALA A 451 39.98 -4.18 0.19
N GLU A 452 39.34 -3.57 -0.81
CA GLU A 452 39.71 -3.77 -2.22
C GLU A 452 39.51 -2.51 -3.09
N THR A 453 40.42 -2.33 -4.05
CA THR A 453 40.33 -1.38 -5.16
C THR A 453 40.61 -2.11 -6.47
N ALA A 454 40.47 -1.43 -7.61
CA ALA A 454 40.88 -1.99 -8.90
C ALA A 454 42.35 -2.46 -8.93
N LYS A 455 43.25 -1.80 -8.18
CA LYS A 455 44.68 -2.15 -8.13
C LYS A 455 44.98 -3.32 -7.19
N THR A 456 44.13 -3.55 -6.19
CA THR A 456 44.33 -4.56 -5.15
C THR A 456 43.33 -5.72 -5.27
N ASN A 457 42.72 -5.88 -6.45
CA ASN A 457 41.70 -6.88 -6.71
C ASN A 457 42.21 -8.30 -6.41
N LYS A 458 41.62 -8.94 -5.41
CA LYS A 458 42.05 -10.26 -4.92
C LYS A 458 41.64 -11.40 -5.86
N MET A 459 40.69 -11.16 -6.75
CA MET A 459 40.15 -12.15 -7.69
C MET A 459 39.84 -11.47 -9.01
N PRO A 460 40.84 -11.06 -9.82
CA PRO A 460 40.64 -10.24 -11.01
C PRO A 460 39.79 -10.90 -12.10
N GLU A 461 39.82 -12.24 -12.15
CA GLU A 461 39.04 -13.06 -13.06
C GLU A 461 38.37 -14.20 -12.28
N TYR A 462 37.17 -14.57 -12.71
CA TYR A 462 36.44 -15.72 -12.20
C TYR A 462 35.69 -16.39 -13.36
N HIS A 463 35.91 -17.68 -13.56
CA HIS A 463 35.38 -18.47 -14.69
C HIS A 463 35.56 -17.80 -16.07
N GLY A 464 36.77 -17.29 -16.36
CA GLY A 464 37.07 -16.68 -17.66
C GLY A 464 36.55 -15.25 -17.84
N LYS A 465 35.88 -14.68 -16.81
CA LYS A 465 35.26 -13.35 -16.87
C LYS A 465 35.88 -12.40 -15.84
N PRO A 466 36.14 -11.12 -16.21
CA PRO A 466 36.59 -10.11 -15.25
C PRO A 466 35.55 -9.88 -14.14
N THR A 467 35.98 -9.84 -12.89
CA THR A 467 35.09 -9.61 -11.74
C THR A 467 34.89 -8.12 -11.42
N GLY A 468 35.78 -7.24 -11.88
CA GLY A 468 35.78 -5.84 -11.43
C GLY A 468 36.11 -5.70 -9.94
N ASN A 469 36.07 -4.46 -9.43
CA ASN A 469 36.41 -4.12 -8.06
C ASN A 469 35.15 -3.97 -7.22
N GLY A 470 34.90 -4.91 -6.32
CA GLY A 470 33.69 -5.00 -5.51
C GLY A 470 33.81 -6.10 -4.47
N VAL A 471 33.23 -5.91 -3.28
CA VAL A 471 33.18 -6.96 -2.25
C VAL A 471 32.22 -8.06 -2.69
N ILE A 472 31.03 -7.67 -3.14
CA ILE A 472 30.13 -8.52 -3.94
C ILE A 472 30.21 -8.06 -5.39
N VAL A 473 30.37 -9.03 -6.29
CA VAL A 473 30.41 -8.84 -7.73
C VAL A 473 29.30 -9.65 -8.38
N LEU A 474 28.45 -9.01 -9.19
CA LEU A 474 27.51 -9.68 -10.07
C LEU A 474 28.05 -9.67 -11.51
N GLN A 475 28.40 -10.82 -12.06
CA GLN A 475 28.88 -10.89 -13.45
C GLN A 475 27.72 -10.74 -14.46
N GLU A 476 28.08 -10.51 -15.72
CA GLU A 476 27.13 -10.54 -16.83
C GLU A 476 26.48 -11.95 -16.93
N GLY A 477 25.15 -11.98 -16.86
CA GLY A 477 24.33 -13.19 -16.79
C GLY A 477 23.86 -13.58 -15.38
N ALA A 478 24.35 -12.91 -14.33
CA ALA A 478 23.89 -13.13 -12.95
C ALA A 478 22.57 -12.40 -12.62
N ASP A 479 21.63 -12.43 -13.57
CA ASP A 479 20.38 -11.69 -13.50
C ASP A 479 19.44 -12.20 -12.39
N ASP A 480 18.47 -11.38 -12.00
CA ASP A 480 17.44 -11.74 -11.01
C ASP A 480 18.00 -12.02 -9.60
N CYS A 481 19.20 -11.50 -9.30
CA CYS A 481 19.82 -11.63 -8.00
C CYS A 481 19.09 -10.79 -6.94
N VAL A 482 18.92 -11.34 -5.74
CA VAL A 482 18.36 -10.65 -4.57
C VAL A 482 19.36 -10.69 -3.43
N ILE A 483 19.67 -9.53 -2.84
CA ILE A 483 20.53 -9.39 -1.66
C ILE A 483 19.70 -8.74 -0.54
N SER A 484 19.62 -9.39 0.62
CA SER A 484 18.75 -8.94 1.71
C SER A 484 19.38 -9.15 3.09
N GLY A 485 19.13 -8.22 4.03
CA GLY A 485 19.38 -8.43 5.45
C GLY A 485 20.83 -8.58 5.85
N LEU A 486 21.77 -7.90 5.17
CA LEU A 486 23.19 -7.94 5.51
C LEU A 486 23.88 -6.59 5.32
N THR A 487 25.10 -6.50 5.82
CA THR A 487 26.02 -5.39 5.57
C THR A 487 27.06 -5.83 4.53
N VAL A 488 27.21 -5.07 3.46
CA VAL A 488 28.36 -5.17 2.55
C VAL A 488 29.23 -3.95 2.74
N TYR A 489 30.49 -4.15 3.11
CA TYR A 489 31.40 -3.06 3.43
C TYR A 489 32.74 -3.20 2.70
N ASN A 490 33.04 -2.25 1.82
CA ASN A 490 34.41 -2.06 1.36
C ASN A 490 35.16 -1.12 2.30
N ASN A 491 36.00 -1.68 3.16
CA ASN A 491 36.69 -0.97 4.25
C ASN A 491 38.13 -0.56 3.90
N TYR A 492 38.44 -0.40 2.61
CA TYR A 492 39.79 -0.11 2.14
C TYR A 492 40.35 1.20 2.73
N GLY A 493 39.57 2.28 2.74
CA GLY A 493 39.99 3.57 3.30
C GLY A 493 40.41 3.52 4.77
N THR A 494 39.68 2.75 5.58
CA THR A 494 39.96 2.58 7.02
C THR A 494 41.10 1.58 7.26
N THR A 495 41.28 0.59 6.38
CA THR A 495 42.19 -0.54 6.62
C THR A 495 43.55 -0.39 5.95
N ILE A 496 43.59 0.20 4.75
CA ILE A 496 44.77 0.24 3.90
C ILE A 496 45.29 1.67 3.77
N GLU A 497 44.50 2.56 3.17
CA GLU A 497 44.88 3.95 2.94
C GLU A 497 43.64 4.81 2.74
N ASN A 498 43.55 5.93 3.46
CA ASN A 498 42.44 6.87 3.31
C ASN A 498 42.50 7.61 1.96
N THR A 499 41.78 7.08 0.98
CA THR A 499 41.70 7.60 -0.39
C THR A 499 40.27 7.59 -0.91
N THR A 500 40.00 8.40 -1.94
CA THR A 500 38.72 8.44 -2.66
C THR A 500 38.78 7.67 -3.98
N THR A 501 39.60 6.63 -4.09
CA THR A 501 39.54 5.72 -5.26
C THR A 501 38.26 4.87 -5.25
N HIS A 502 37.94 4.23 -6.37
CA HIS A 502 36.75 3.36 -6.47
C HIS A 502 36.88 2.16 -5.50
N GLN A 503 35.96 2.10 -4.55
CA GLN A 503 35.93 1.11 -3.47
C GLN A 503 34.52 0.55 -3.35
N MET A 504 34.04 -0.07 -4.42
CA MET A 504 32.64 -0.51 -4.49
C MET A 504 32.38 -1.60 -3.44
N ALA A 505 31.28 -1.50 -2.71
CA ALA A 505 30.81 -2.59 -1.85
C ALA A 505 30.11 -3.64 -2.72
N ILE A 506 29.20 -3.20 -3.57
CA ILE A 506 28.51 -4.04 -4.54
C ILE A 506 28.76 -3.47 -5.93
N PHE A 507 29.37 -4.29 -6.79
CA PHE A 507 29.57 -4.01 -8.21
C PHE A 507 28.81 -5.04 -9.04
N GLY A 508 28.22 -4.65 -10.16
CA GLY A 508 27.49 -5.61 -10.99
C GLY A 508 27.36 -5.25 -12.45
N ARG A 509 27.21 -6.26 -13.30
CA ARG A 509 26.85 -6.17 -14.72
C ARG A 509 25.59 -6.95 -15.07
N ALA A 510 24.91 -7.50 -14.05
CA ALA A 510 23.63 -8.19 -14.17
C ALA A 510 22.45 -7.20 -14.17
N THR A 511 21.33 -7.60 -14.76
CA THR A 511 20.05 -6.85 -14.68
C THR A 511 19.08 -7.51 -13.68
N ARG A 512 17.96 -6.84 -13.40
CA ARG A 512 16.93 -7.27 -12.44
C ARG A 512 17.50 -7.57 -11.05
N THR A 513 18.46 -6.76 -10.60
CA THR A 513 19.10 -6.91 -9.29
C THR A 513 18.30 -6.19 -8.21
N ILE A 514 18.02 -6.88 -7.12
CA ILE A 514 17.30 -6.38 -5.95
C ILE A 514 18.26 -6.31 -4.76
N VAL A 515 18.37 -5.16 -4.10
CA VAL A 515 19.11 -5.02 -2.83
C VAL A 515 18.21 -4.35 -1.82
N ILE A 516 17.86 -5.04 -0.73
CA ILE A 516 16.86 -4.56 0.23
C ILE A 516 17.30 -4.80 1.68
N ASN A 517 16.77 -3.98 2.61
CA ASN A 517 17.05 -4.08 4.05
C ASN A 517 18.54 -4.34 4.37
N SER A 518 19.44 -3.59 3.74
CA SER A 518 20.88 -3.85 3.79
C SER A 518 21.65 -2.57 4.07
N ASN A 519 22.83 -2.72 4.66
CA ASN A 519 23.81 -1.64 4.76
C ASN A 519 24.81 -1.79 3.61
N VAL A 520 25.03 -0.75 2.82
CA VAL A 520 25.98 -0.77 1.69
C VAL A 520 26.98 0.35 1.89
N TRP A 521 28.17 -0.02 2.35
CA TRP A 521 29.18 0.94 2.82
C TRP A 521 30.46 0.83 2.01
N ALA A 522 31.06 1.98 1.74
CA ALA A 522 32.39 2.10 1.17
C ALA A 522 33.14 3.21 1.89
N ASP A 523 34.45 3.06 2.05
CA ASP A 523 35.32 4.15 2.53
C ASP A 523 35.82 5.06 1.40
N GLY A 524 35.49 4.76 0.14
CA GLY A 524 35.90 5.54 -1.04
C GLY A 524 34.70 6.05 -1.84
N ASN A 525 34.72 5.81 -3.15
CA ASN A 525 33.60 6.11 -4.08
C ASN A 525 32.82 4.84 -4.46
N ASP A 526 31.62 5.04 -5.02
CA ASP A 526 30.84 4.05 -5.77
C ASP A 526 30.33 2.86 -4.94
N ALA A 527 29.78 3.12 -3.74
CA ALA A 527 29.35 2.07 -2.82
C ALA A 527 28.44 1.00 -3.47
N LEU A 528 27.49 1.41 -4.31
CA LEU A 528 26.57 0.55 -5.07
C LEU A 528 26.59 0.90 -6.56
N ALA A 529 27.31 0.11 -7.35
CA ALA A 529 27.61 0.35 -8.76
C ALA A 529 27.09 -0.77 -9.67
N LEU A 530 25.91 -0.60 -10.26
CA LEU A 530 25.28 -1.60 -11.13
C LEU A 530 25.24 -1.11 -12.58
N TRP A 531 26.07 -1.73 -13.40
CA TRP A 531 26.46 -1.27 -14.75
C TRP A 531 26.23 -2.36 -15.79
N ALA A 532 25.02 -2.95 -15.82
CA ALA A 532 24.61 -3.80 -16.93
C ALA A 532 24.76 -3.05 -18.26
N LYS A 533 25.31 -3.73 -19.28
CA LYS A 533 25.59 -3.10 -20.58
C LYS A 533 24.30 -2.72 -21.32
N THR A 534 23.28 -3.55 -21.18
CA THR A 534 22.00 -3.44 -21.88
C THR A 534 20.87 -3.61 -20.88
N ASP A 535 19.90 -2.70 -20.94
CA ASP A 535 18.64 -2.79 -20.19
C ASP A 535 18.78 -3.11 -18.68
N GLY A 536 19.74 -2.46 -18.01
CA GLY A 536 19.91 -2.56 -16.57
C GLY A 536 18.65 -2.12 -15.82
N MET A 537 18.12 -2.95 -14.93
CA MET A 537 16.97 -2.65 -14.07
C MET A 537 17.30 -3.02 -12.64
N TYR A 538 17.20 -2.06 -11.71
CA TYR A 538 17.61 -2.26 -10.33
C TYR A 538 16.57 -1.73 -9.34
N TYR A 539 16.28 -2.53 -8.32
CA TYR A 539 15.34 -2.15 -7.25
C TYR A 539 16.03 -2.17 -5.90
N HIS A 540 15.90 -1.06 -5.17
CA HIS A 540 16.53 -0.88 -3.87
C HIS A 540 15.50 -0.40 -2.84
N ALA A 541 15.49 -1.01 -1.66
CA ALA A 541 14.57 -0.60 -0.60
C ALA A 541 15.19 -0.72 0.78
N ASP A 542 14.84 0.21 1.68
CA ASP A 542 15.22 0.12 3.10
C ASP A 542 16.75 0.07 3.32
N LEU A 543 17.53 0.67 2.41
CA LEU A 543 18.99 0.65 2.45
C LEU A 543 19.57 1.75 3.33
N TYR A 544 20.72 1.48 3.93
CA TYR A 544 21.60 2.52 4.45
C TYR A 544 22.90 2.55 3.65
N LEU A 545 23.00 3.53 2.78
CA LEU A 545 24.17 3.76 1.95
C LEU A 545 25.09 4.78 2.62
N ARG A 546 26.35 4.42 2.80
CA ARG A 546 27.38 5.30 3.37
C ARG A 546 28.60 5.28 2.46
N CYS A 547 29.04 6.47 2.07
CA CYS A 547 30.19 6.62 1.18
C CYS A 547 30.78 8.02 1.43
N PRO A 548 32.03 8.17 1.88
CA PRO A 548 32.62 9.49 2.09
C PRO A 548 32.99 10.16 0.76
N GLY A 549 33.20 9.39 -0.31
CA GLY A 549 33.62 9.86 -1.63
C GLY A 549 32.48 10.40 -2.51
N VAL A 550 32.25 9.78 -3.66
CA VAL A 550 31.25 10.19 -4.67
C VAL A 550 30.45 9.03 -5.25
N ASP A 551 29.30 9.36 -5.85
CA ASP A 551 28.49 8.50 -6.70
C ASP A 551 28.04 7.21 -6.00
N PHE A 552 27.46 7.36 -4.81
CA PHE A 552 27.25 6.27 -3.85
C PHE A 552 26.25 5.24 -4.39
N LEU A 553 25.22 5.75 -5.06
CA LEU A 553 24.31 5.00 -5.89
C LEU A 553 24.56 5.45 -7.33
N CYS A 554 25.16 4.58 -8.14
CA CYS A 554 25.56 4.88 -9.51
C CYS A 554 25.07 3.83 -10.54
N PRO A 555 23.75 3.69 -10.73
CA PRO A 555 23.15 2.76 -11.70
C PRO A 555 23.31 3.22 -13.16
N ARG A 556 23.46 2.24 -14.06
CA ARG A 556 23.26 2.43 -15.52
C ARG A 556 22.00 1.70 -15.98
N GLY A 557 21.05 2.43 -16.54
CA GLY A 557 19.73 1.92 -16.94
C GLY A 557 18.58 2.48 -16.11
N TRP A 558 17.62 1.64 -15.73
CA TRP A 558 16.52 1.98 -14.83
C TRP A 558 16.84 1.64 -13.38
N CYS A 559 16.48 2.52 -12.46
CA CYS A 559 16.63 2.26 -11.04
C CYS A 559 15.47 2.84 -10.23
N TYR A 560 14.91 2.05 -9.32
CA TYR A 560 13.94 2.49 -8.32
C TYR A 560 14.50 2.26 -6.93
N ALA A 561 14.70 3.32 -6.15
CA ALA A 561 15.14 3.26 -4.75
C ALA A 561 14.07 3.86 -3.83
N THR A 562 13.73 3.19 -2.74
CA THR A 562 12.75 3.72 -1.77
C THR A 562 13.14 3.47 -0.32
N ARG A 563 12.73 4.36 0.60
CA ARG A 563 13.01 4.26 2.04
C ARG A 563 14.51 4.09 2.35
N CYS A 564 15.35 4.73 1.54
CA CYS A 564 16.80 4.66 1.68
C CYS A 564 17.33 5.83 2.51
N ARG A 565 18.40 5.59 3.26
CA ARG A 565 19.20 6.62 3.93
C ARG A 565 20.55 6.72 3.24
N PHE A 566 20.93 7.91 2.84
CA PHE A 566 22.23 8.22 2.24
C PHE A 566 23.02 9.09 3.22
N LEU A 567 24.23 8.66 3.57
CA LEU A 567 25.16 9.45 4.38
C LEU A 567 26.49 9.65 3.65
N GLY A 568 26.73 10.88 3.23
CA GLY A 568 27.96 11.32 2.57
C GLY A 568 28.97 11.98 3.50
N ASP A 569 30.15 12.29 2.94
CA ASP A 569 31.16 13.13 3.57
C ASP A 569 31.88 14.05 2.55
N SER A 570 31.42 14.09 1.30
CA SER A 570 32.09 14.88 0.25
C SER A 570 31.24 14.99 -1.04
N ARG A 571 31.89 15.12 -2.21
CA ARG A 571 31.41 15.79 -3.42
C ARG A 571 29.95 15.52 -3.82
N ALA A 572 29.54 14.31 -4.23
CA ALA A 572 28.20 14.05 -4.78
C ALA A 572 27.60 12.69 -4.37
N ILE A 573 26.32 12.63 -4.01
CA ILE A 573 25.68 11.42 -3.49
C ILE A 573 25.18 10.49 -4.59
N ILE A 574 24.37 11.00 -5.54
CA ILE A 574 23.75 10.18 -6.58
C ILE A 574 24.28 10.49 -7.96
N TRP A 575 24.34 9.46 -8.79
CA TRP A 575 24.73 9.54 -10.18
C TRP A 575 23.88 8.60 -11.03
N HIS A 576 23.75 8.88 -12.32
CA HIS A 576 22.97 8.05 -13.23
C HIS A 576 23.57 8.04 -14.64
N ASP A 577 23.39 6.92 -15.33
CA ASP A 577 23.61 6.77 -16.76
C ASP A 577 22.37 6.16 -17.40
N GLY A 578 21.56 7.01 -18.03
CA GLY A 578 20.36 6.63 -18.76
C GLY A 578 20.54 6.76 -20.26
N ARG A 579 21.78 6.78 -20.78
CA ARG A 579 22.03 7.06 -22.21
C ARG A 579 21.44 6.02 -23.15
N GLY A 580 21.14 4.82 -22.66
CA GLY A 580 20.63 3.72 -23.47
C GLY A 580 19.22 3.96 -24.00
N SER A 581 18.41 4.78 -23.32
CA SER A 581 17.08 5.17 -23.79
C SER A 581 16.57 6.40 -23.04
N LYS A 582 15.78 7.25 -23.72
CA LYS A 582 15.13 8.43 -23.11
C LYS A 582 14.26 8.05 -21.91
N ASP A 583 13.75 6.82 -21.88
CA ASP A 583 12.91 6.30 -20.79
C ASP A 583 13.70 5.79 -19.58
N GLN A 584 15.02 5.61 -19.69
CA GLN A 584 15.86 5.21 -18.55
C GLN A 584 15.93 6.34 -17.53
N LYS A 585 15.70 5.98 -16.26
CA LYS A 585 15.50 6.94 -15.17
C LYS A 585 15.92 6.34 -13.82
N LEU A 586 16.47 7.20 -12.97
CA LEU A 586 16.69 6.95 -11.54
C LEU A 586 15.56 7.61 -10.75
N VAL A 587 14.76 6.79 -10.08
CA VAL A 587 13.68 7.23 -9.21
C VAL A 587 14.07 6.94 -7.76
N ILE A 588 14.05 7.96 -6.91
CA ILE A 588 14.29 7.84 -5.47
C ILE A 588 13.09 8.39 -4.71
N LYS A 589 12.50 7.57 -3.84
CA LYS A 589 11.26 7.91 -3.13
C LYS A 589 11.37 7.72 -1.62
N ASP A 590 10.70 8.56 -0.84
CA ASP A 590 10.55 8.41 0.61
C ASP A 590 11.91 8.22 1.33
N SER A 591 12.95 8.92 0.87
CA SER A 591 14.35 8.70 1.27
C SER A 591 14.96 9.93 1.95
N TYR A 592 16.03 9.71 2.72
CA TYR A 592 16.73 10.76 3.45
C TYR A 592 18.18 10.91 2.99
N PHE A 593 18.60 12.15 2.72
CA PHE A 593 19.94 12.51 2.32
C PHE A 593 20.61 13.37 3.40
N ASP A 594 21.79 12.96 3.82
CA ASP A 594 22.61 13.67 4.79
C ASP A 594 24.09 13.58 4.40
N ALA A 595 24.89 14.48 4.94
CA ALA A 595 26.33 14.50 4.75
C ALA A 595 27.04 15.08 5.97
N LYS A 596 28.24 14.61 6.25
CA LYS A 596 29.07 15.15 7.32
C LYS A 596 29.64 16.53 7.00
N SER A 597 29.91 16.79 5.72
CA SER A 597 30.38 18.08 5.19
C SER A 597 29.47 18.55 4.05
N PRO A 598 29.57 19.82 3.59
CA PRO A 598 28.74 20.30 2.49
C PRO A 598 28.93 19.48 1.20
N THR A 599 27.83 18.91 0.70
CA THR A 599 27.80 17.91 -0.38
C THR A 599 26.74 18.25 -1.41
N ILE A 600 27.03 18.15 -2.72
CA ILE A 600 25.97 18.27 -3.73
C ILE A 600 25.11 17.01 -3.77
N LEU A 601 23.81 17.16 -4.01
CA LEU A 601 22.88 16.03 -4.04
C LEU A 601 23.31 14.96 -5.05
N GLY A 602 23.65 15.36 -6.27
CA GLY A 602 24.02 14.43 -7.31
C GLY A 602 24.62 15.13 -8.52
N ARG A 603 25.13 14.31 -9.45
CA ARG A 603 25.74 14.79 -10.68
C ARG A 603 25.51 13.83 -11.84
N TYR A 604 25.79 14.28 -13.06
CA TYR A 604 25.73 13.46 -14.27
C TYR A 604 26.84 13.86 -15.26
N HIS A 605 27.24 12.94 -16.12
CA HIS A 605 28.06 13.25 -17.31
C HIS A 605 27.67 12.42 -18.53
N HIS A 606 26.62 11.63 -18.40
CA HIS A 606 25.91 10.93 -19.45
C HIS A 606 24.45 11.39 -19.43
N ASP A 607 23.72 11.16 -20.53
CA ASP A 607 22.29 11.41 -20.55
C ASP A 607 21.59 10.76 -19.36
N SER A 608 20.80 11.55 -18.65
CA SER A 608 20.26 11.16 -17.36
C SER A 608 18.84 11.66 -17.16
N GLN A 609 18.14 11.04 -16.21
CA GLN A 609 16.81 11.44 -15.81
C GLN A 609 16.59 11.06 -14.36
N PHE A 610 16.32 12.05 -13.52
CA PHE A 610 16.16 11.88 -12.08
C PHE A 610 14.73 12.23 -11.66
N PHE A 611 14.14 11.39 -10.82
CA PHE A 611 12.89 11.68 -10.12
C PHE A 611 13.11 11.51 -8.62
N LEU A 612 12.95 12.57 -7.83
CA LEU A 612 13.01 12.53 -6.38
C LEU A 612 11.65 12.90 -5.79
N LEU A 613 11.04 11.98 -5.05
CA LEU A 613 9.70 12.15 -4.49
C LEU A 613 9.71 11.93 -2.98
N ASN A 614 9.09 12.84 -2.24
CA ASN A 614 9.01 12.80 -0.77
C ASN A 614 10.39 12.64 -0.09
N CYS A 615 11.44 13.22 -0.68
CA CYS A 615 12.78 13.11 -0.13
C CYS A 615 13.06 14.25 0.87
N ARG A 616 13.79 13.92 1.94
CA ARG A 616 14.21 14.87 2.96
C ARG A 616 15.73 15.02 2.90
N LEU A 617 16.22 16.25 2.88
CA LEU A 617 17.63 16.59 2.77
C LEU A 617 18.05 17.38 4.00
N SER A 618 19.15 17.01 4.63
CA SER A 618 19.72 17.80 5.72
C SER A 618 20.31 19.12 5.22
N LYS A 619 20.63 20.02 6.15
CA LYS A 619 21.27 21.31 5.83
C LYS A 619 22.65 21.16 5.18
N GLN A 620 23.25 19.97 5.27
CA GLN A 620 24.57 19.68 4.73
C GLN A 620 24.54 19.33 3.25
N ILE A 621 23.36 19.02 2.70
CA ILE A 621 23.21 18.99 1.25
C ILE A 621 23.25 20.43 0.76
N LEU A 622 24.04 20.72 -0.27
CA LEU A 622 24.18 22.06 -0.84
C LEU A 622 22.90 22.50 -1.53
N ASP A 623 22.63 23.80 -1.48
CA ASP A 623 21.46 24.42 -2.12
C ASP A 623 21.69 24.58 -3.63
N THR A 624 21.79 23.46 -4.34
CA THR A 624 22.05 23.42 -5.77
C THR A 624 21.43 22.18 -6.41
N ASN A 625 20.98 22.33 -7.65
CA ASN A 625 20.41 21.23 -8.41
C ASN A 625 21.48 20.20 -8.81
N ILE A 626 21.05 19.01 -9.21
CA ILE A 626 21.89 17.98 -9.82
C ILE A 626 22.56 18.58 -11.06
N CYS A 627 23.89 18.53 -11.12
CA CYS A 627 24.68 19.29 -12.08
C CYS A 627 25.61 18.39 -12.93
N TYR A 628 26.16 18.95 -14.00
CA TYR A 628 27.16 18.24 -14.80
C TYR A 628 28.43 18.04 -13.98
N ALA A 629 29.04 16.85 -14.06
CA ALA A 629 30.10 16.42 -13.14
C ALA A 629 31.44 17.18 -13.32
N TYR A 630 31.62 17.87 -14.43
CA TYR A 630 32.86 18.55 -14.82
C TYR A 630 32.59 19.99 -15.26
N SER A 631 33.42 20.94 -14.84
CA SER A 631 33.32 22.34 -15.26
C SER A 631 34.24 22.67 -16.43
N ASP A 632 35.26 21.85 -16.67
CA ASP A 632 36.37 22.07 -17.60
C ASP A 632 36.24 21.29 -18.91
N LYS A 633 35.29 20.34 -18.99
CA LYS A 633 35.10 19.46 -20.14
C LYS A 633 33.70 18.88 -20.20
N VAL A 634 33.31 18.46 -21.40
CA VAL A 634 32.14 17.63 -21.67
C VAL A 634 32.67 16.26 -22.09
N LEU A 635 32.38 15.21 -21.32
CA LEU A 635 32.86 13.85 -21.62
C LEU A 635 32.00 13.16 -22.68
N ASP A 636 30.68 13.31 -22.59
CA ASP A 636 29.72 12.75 -23.54
C ASP A 636 28.64 13.78 -23.90
N PRO A 637 28.09 13.74 -25.13
CA PRO A 637 26.92 14.53 -25.48
C PRO A 637 25.69 14.05 -24.69
N CYS A 638 24.89 14.99 -24.18
CA CYS A 638 23.62 14.72 -23.52
C CYS A 638 22.45 15.33 -24.33
N PRO A 639 22.08 14.78 -25.50
CA PRO A 639 21.04 15.30 -26.39
C PRO A 639 19.66 15.53 -25.76
N TRP A 640 19.32 14.87 -24.64
CA TRP A 640 18.02 15.10 -23.97
C TRP A 640 18.06 16.17 -22.88
N GLY A 641 19.23 16.78 -22.64
CA GLY A 641 19.41 17.86 -21.69
C GLY A 641 19.24 17.43 -20.22
N LEU A 642 19.17 18.43 -19.33
CA LEU A 642 18.94 18.21 -17.90
C LEU A 642 17.48 17.79 -17.66
N ARG A 643 17.29 16.61 -17.07
CA ARG A 643 15.96 16.07 -16.72
C ARG A 643 15.95 15.69 -15.24
N THR A 644 15.48 16.61 -14.41
CA THR A 644 15.39 16.45 -12.95
C THR A 644 14.01 16.86 -12.49
N TYR A 645 13.32 15.95 -11.82
CA TYR A 645 11.95 16.15 -11.38
C TYR A 645 11.81 15.90 -9.89
N TYR A 646 11.15 16.83 -9.19
CA TYR A 646 10.98 16.83 -7.76
C TYR A 646 9.49 16.85 -7.40
N TYR A 647 9.15 16.20 -6.29
CA TYR A 647 7.85 16.33 -5.65
C TYR A 647 7.97 16.18 -4.14
N ASN A 648 7.42 17.12 -3.39
CA ASN A 648 7.45 17.14 -1.93
C ASN A 648 8.87 16.90 -1.36
N CYS A 649 9.89 17.44 -2.04
CA CYS A 649 11.25 17.40 -1.52
C CYS A 649 11.47 18.61 -0.62
N SER A 650 12.22 18.42 0.46
CA SER A 650 12.54 19.54 1.36
C SER A 650 13.96 19.44 1.88
N ARG A 651 14.58 20.60 2.07
CA ARG A 651 15.90 20.76 2.64
C ARG A 651 15.83 21.54 3.94
N GLU A 652 16.46 21.04 5.00
CA GLU A 652 16.61 21.78 6.26
C GLU A 652 17.35 23.09 6.01
N GLY A 653 16.83 24.20 6.53
CA GLY A 653 17.37 25.54 6.28
C GLY A 653 16.90 26.20 4.97
N GLY A 654 15.97 25.57 4.23
CA GLY A 654 15.37 26.13 3.02
C GLY A 654 16.13 25.78 1.73
N ASN A 655 15.58 26.21 0.59
CA ASN A 655 16.20 26.07 -0.72
C ASN A 655 15.87 27.26 -1.63
N SER A 656 16.70 27.50 -2.65
CA SER A 656 16.55 28.60 -3.63
C SER A 656 15.46 28.38 -4.70
N GLY A 657 14.63 27.33 -4.57
CA GLY A 657 13.57 26.96 -5.51
C GLY A 657 13.92 25.78 -6.42
N TRP A 658 15.15 25.26 -6.37
CA TRP A 658 15.57 24.13 -7.21
C TRP A 658 14.89 22.79 -6.84
N LEU A 659 14.28 22.71 -5.64
CA LEU A 659 13.49 21.55 -5.19
C LEU A 659 11.98 21.74 -5.36
N ASN A 660 11.54 22.79 -6.06
CA ASN A 660 10.12 23.02 -6.30
C ASN A 660 9.49 21.82 -7.03
N ASP A 661 8.25 21.52 -6.66
CA ASP A 661 7.46 20.48 -7.33
C ASP A 661 7.36 20.83 -8.83
N ASN A 662 7.76 19.89 -9.67
CA ASN A 662 7.77 20.08 -11.13
C ASN A 662 7.52 18.77 -11.92
N LEU A 663 6.81 17.79 -11.32
CA LEU A 663 6.48 16.54 -12.00
C LEU A 663 5.71 16.75 -13.31
N GLU A 664 4.90 17.80 -13.39
CA GLU A 664 4.12 18.21 -14.56
C GLU A 664 4.98 18.72 -15.73
N GLU A 665 6.25 19.07 -15.47
CA GLU A 665 7.24 19.40 -16.50
C GLU A 665 7.86 18.16 -17.13
N SER A 666 7.72 16.99 -16.50
CA SER A 666 8.17 15.73 -17.10
C SER A 666 7.33 15.38 -18.32
N GLU A 667 7.91 14.64 -19.26
CA GLU A 667 7.20 14.19 -20.47
C GLU A 667 5.99 13.31 -20.13
N GLU A 668 6.09 12.51 -19.06
CA GLU A 668 5.04 11.57 -18.64
C GLU A 668 4.01 12.17 -17.68
N LYS A 669 4.32 13.30 -17.03
CA LYS A 669 3.45 14.03 -16.08
C LYS A 669 2.73 13.11 -15.07
N PRO A 670 3.44 12.17 -14.41
CA PRO A 670 2.78 11.23 -13.53
C PRO A 670 2.25 11.96 -12.30
N LEU A 671 1.05 11.56 -11.85
CA LEU A 671 0.65 11.88 -10.47
C LEU A 671 1.65 11.24 -9.51
N PHE A 672 2.00 11.92 -8.42
CA PHE A 672 3.05 11.44 -7.51
C PHE A 672 2.82 10.00 -7.00
N HIS A 673 1.57 9.59 -6.80
CA HIS A 673 1.20 8.25 -6.35
C HIS A 673 1.25 7.19 -7.46
N ALA A 674 1.32 7.60 -8.74
CA ALA A 674 1.50 6.72 -9.89
C ALA A 674 2.98 6.37 -10.15
N VAL A 675 3.92 7.12 -9.56
CA VAL A 675 5.35 6.83 -9.59
C VAL A 675 5.65 5.62 -8.70
N THR A 676 5.58 4.44 -9.31
CA THR A 676 5.79 3.11 -8.74
C THR A 676 6.99 2.42 -9.39
N ALA A 677 7.47 1.31 -8.82
CA ALA A 677 8.51 0.50 -9.44
C ALA A 677 8.11 0.03 -10.85
N LEU A 678 6.89 -0.49 -11.01
CA LEU A 678 6.34 -0.87 -12.32
C LEU A 678 6.37 0.27 -13.33
N TRP A 679 5.92 1.47 -12.94
CA TRP A 679 6.00 2.66 -13.80
C TRP A 679 7.44 3.00 -14.18
N THR A 680 8.36 2.95 -13.23
CA THR A 680 9.79 3.22 -13.46
C THR A 680 10.39 2.30 -14.51
N PHE A 681 10.02 1.02 -14.48
CA PHE A 681 10.50 0.02 -15.44
C PHE A 681 9.62 -0.10 -16.69
N LYS A 682 8.68 0.81 -16.93
CA LYS A 682 7.71 0.74 -18.06
C LYS A 682 7.01 -0.62 -18.14
N GLU A 683 6.62 -1.15 -16.98
CA GLU A 683 5.97 -2.47 -16.82
C GLU A 683 6.81 -3.67 -17.31
N LYS A 684 8.08 -3.47 -17.65
CA LYS A 684 9.00 -4.54 -18.10
C LYS A 684 9.44 -5.46 -16.96
N TRP A 685 9.33 -5.02 -15.72
CA TRP A 685 9.75 -5.77 -14.54
C TRP A 685 8.96 -5.35 -13.30
N ASP A 686 8.42 -6.34 -12.58
CA ASP A 686 7.80 -6.17 -11.26
C ASP A 686 8.73 -6.74 -10.16
N PRO A 687 9.69 -5.95 -9.63
CA PRO A 687 10.53 -6.41 -8.53
C PRO A 687 9.73 -6.66 -7.25
N GLU A 688 8.63 -5.95 -7.05
CA GLU A 688 7.80 -6.06 -5.85
C GLU A 688 7.04 -7.39 -5.84
N ALA A 689 6.61 -7.92 -7.00
CA ALA A 689 6.12 -9.30 -7.10
C ALA A 689 7.14 -10.31 -6.62
N ARG A 690 8.38 -10.18 -7.09
CA ARG A 690 9.46 -11.10 -6.70
C ARG A 690 9.80 -11.03 -5.21
N ILE A 691 9.72 -9.83 -4.61
CA ILE A 691 9.88 -9.65 -3.16
C ILE A 691 8.75 -10.35 -2.41
N ARG A 692 7.49 -10.23 -2.86
CA ARG A 692 6.35 -10.93 -2.25
C ARG A 692 6.51 -12.44 -2.30
N ASP A 693 6.94 -12.98 -3.43
CA ASP A 693 7.12 -14.43 -3.62
C ASP A 693 8.24 -15.01 -2.74
N LEU A 694 9.22 -14.18 -2.38
CA LEU A 694 10.34 -14.55 -1.53
C LEU A 694 10.18 -14.10 -0.07
N TRP A 695 9.06 -13.48 0.29
CA TRP A 695 8.91 -12.78 1.56
C TRP A 695 9.23 -13.65 2.79
N ASN A 696 8.89 -14.94 2.75
CA ASN A 696 9.16 -15.87 3.84
C ASN A 696 10.66 -16.12 4.11
N VAL A 697 11.53 -15.84 3.13
CA VAL A 697 12.99 -16.01 3.28
C VAL A 697 13.75 -14.70 3.33
N LEU A 698 13.17 -13.58 2.91
CA LEU A 698 13.85 -12.28 2.98
C LEU A 698 13.93 -11.80 4.43
N ALA A 699 15.05 -11.17 4.77
CA ALA A 699 15.28 -10.68 6.12
C ALA A 699 14.80 -9.23 6.25
N TYR A 700 13.83 -8.99 7.13
CA TYR A 700 13.17 -7.70 7.38
C TYR A 700 12.85 -7.48 8.86
#